data_AF-A0A947LS41-F1
#
_entry.id   AF-A0A947LS41-F1
#
_cell.length_a   1.000
_cell.length_b   1.000
_cell.length_c   1.000
_cell.angle_alpha   90.00
_cell.angle_beta   90.00
_cell.angle_gamma   90.00
#
_symmetry.space_group_name_H-M   'P 1'
#
loop_
_entity.id
_entity.type
_entity.pdbx_description
1 polymer ?
#
loop_
_entity_poly.entity_id
_entity_poly.type
_entity_poly.pdbx_seq_one_letter_code
_entity_poly.pdbx_strand_id
1 'polypeptide(L)'
;MRVTVAQLRTVLLAQAIEQIDTDRTLVSQTEIDEATRTAVGAARQRGVPRVGAGDVVLTRAETIAQRASGRDPTVAALLQPSPRLRWLAMGLPWVALLLGLVLDRIANAHRVDLLSPPLLTVLAWNLVVYALLAWRALRRPHGRGPSAMLRTLAPWARPAHSGRGGRRGLAARIAADFHTRWLAHAAAQLQHQAARVLHLCAAAWAAGIALSLLLRGLVVRYQFGWESTFLDAGQVHAIVSALFWPLTTVFGLAPFSLQEITATQNFAGEGAAGGRWVWMYVGLLALAVVLPRLALAAWAWAREAQWARQCHIDPDAPQDAAFEALRRSLPGDLVIGLQGLEPAQAQVLYAMAAEGTPQGDRLRFADPADTAASSQPVDAVLIWSDTAPAHPLPTAWAAAPQRALRWEDCGESWVLEPALFDQLAAALPQSHHVLARLRAASEARNEQRFDASLVALAQHLRACTALGTADPVDPAADYAHHVQTLDAALRALHGNLPAHPQATTAAPNRLPALRRTDNTTLAVGTSAGAAAGAAAGAKAGALIDIGTGGLTLGAGTALGALLGGTTAWVVRAFQKKDAEQDVLRHAAEAACTRYLVIAHQARVRAQDADALAHRWHAEVTGTVAAHGAELTAALKAPQAKQTTPATQTAQVPADALLPLLRTVLRGILKRSFAPARSENMSQKSL
;
A
#
# COMPACT_ATOMS: atom_id res chain seq x y z
N MET A 1 1.77 -0.63 16.88
CA MET A 1 1.05 -1.88 17.22
C MET A 1 1.91 -2.84 18.07
N ARG A 2 1.37 -3.37 19.18
CA ARG A 2 2.03 -4.45 19.95
C ARG A 2 1.94 -5.78 19.21
N VAL A 3 3.02 -6.56 19.19
CA VAL A 3 3.08 -7.86 18.52
C VAL A 3 3.76 -8.90 19.39
N THR A 4 3.37 -10.17 19.23
CA THR A 4 4.10 -11.29 19.84
C THR A 4 5.41 -11.55 19.09
N VAL A 5 6.34 -12.25 19.74
CA VAL A 5 7.60 -12.67 19.12
C VAL A 5 7.37 -13.52 17.86
N ALA A 6 6.33 -14.36 17.88
CA ALA A 6 5.94 -15.17 16.71
C ALA A 6 5.40 -14.30 15.58
N GLN A 7 4.52 -13.34 15.87
CA GLN A 7 4.00 -12.39 14.88
C GLN A 7 5.12 -11.54 14.28
N LEU A 8 6.07 -11.05 15.08
CA LEU A 8 7.23 -10.32 14.57
C LEU A 8 8.04 -11.18 13.60
N ARG A 9 8.31 -12.45 13.93
CA ARG A 9 9.01 -13.37 13.01
C ARG A 9 8.27 -13.51 11.69
N THR A 10 6.96 -13.70 11.72
CA THR A 10 6.14 -13.82 10.53
C THR A 10 6.20 -12.56 9.66
N VAL A 11 6.08 -11.37 10.27
CA VAL A 11 6.20 -10.08 9.56
C VAL A 11 7.57 -9.90 8.92
N LEU A 12 8.65 -10.14 9.66
CA LEU A 12 10.02 -10.01 9.15
C LEU A 12 10.32 -11.05 8.06
N LEU A 13 9.74 -12.25 8.15
CA LEU A 13 9.88 -13.27 7.12
C LEU A 13 9.13 -12.88 5.84
N ALA A 14 7.89 -12.40 5.94
CA ALA A 14 7.13 -11.90 4.80
C ALA A 14 7.87 -10.76 4.09
N GLN A 15 8.44 -9.80 4.84
CA GLN A 15 9.27 -8.74 4.28
C GLN A 15 10.52 -9.27 3.56
N ALA A 16 11.19 -10.28 4.14
CA ALA A 16 12.37 -10.88 3.51
C ALA A 16 12.01 -11.61 2.21
N ILE A 17 10.87 -12.30 2.17
CA ILE A 17 10.35 -12.95 0.95
C ILE A 17 10.06 -11.89 -0.11
N GLU A 18 9.29 -10.84 0.23
CA GLU A 18 8.90 -9.80 -0.73
C GLU A 18 10.09 -9.05 -1.33
N GLN A 19 11.16 -8.84 -0.54
CA GLN A 19 12.36 -8.12 -0.97
C GLN A 19 13.31 -8.99 -1.81
N ILE A 20 13.42 -10.28 -1.50
CA ILE A 20 14.44 -11.17 -2.09
C ILE A 20 13.89 -12.03 -3.25
N ASP A 21 12.62 -12.44 -3.18
CA ASP A 21 11.92 -13.17 -4.25
C ASP A 21 11.43 -12.20 -5.34
N THR A 22 12.37 -11.55 -6.02
CA THR A 22 12.10 -10.60 -7.11
C THR A 22 11.37 -11.25 -8.28
N ASP A 23 11.71 -12.51 -8.56
CA ASP A 23 11.14 -13.30 -9.66
C ASP A 23 9.80 -13.95 -9.29
N ARG A 24 9.29 -13.69 -8.07
CA ARG A 24 7.99 -14.17 -7.56
C ARG A 24 7.81 -15.69 -7.67
N THR A 25 8.87 -16.43 -7.38
CA THR A 25 8.93 -17.89 -7.53
C THR A 25 8.29 -18.66 -6.38
N LEU A 26 8.34 -18.12 -5.16
CA LEU A 26 7.73 -18.73 -3.97
C LEU A 26 6.31 -18.21 -3.75
N VAL A 27 6.08 -16.93 -3.97
CA VAL A 27 4.75 -16.32 -3.86
C VAL A 27 4.54 -15.42 -5.07
N SER A 28 3.52 -15.72 -5.88
CA SER A 28 3.24 -14.95 -7.09
C SER A 28 2.74 -13.54 -6.72
N GLN A 29 2.84 -12.59 -7.66
CA GLN A 29 2.26 -11.25 -7.43
C GLN A 29 0.74 -11.33 -7.21
N THR A 30 0.04 -12.19 -7.95
CA THR A 30 -1.40 -12.41 -7.79
C THR A 30 -1.76 -12.92 -6.40
N GLU A 31 -0.93 -13.80 -5.82
CA GLU A 31 -1.09 -14.28 -4.45
C GLU A 31 -0.86 -13.15 -3.44
N ILE A 32 0.18 -12.33 -3.61
CA ILE A 32 0.42 -11.18 -2.73
C ILE A 32 -0.76 -10.19 -2.78
N ASP A 33 -1.29 -9.92 -3.97
CA ASP A 33 -2.42 -9.02 -4.17
C ASP A 33 -3.71 -9.60 -3.57
N GLU A 34 -3.93 -10.91 -3.70
CA GLU A 34 -5.04 -11.61 -3.04
C GLU A 34 -4.91 -11.58 -1.51
N ALA A 35 -3.73 -11.85 -0.97
CA ALA A 35 -3.49 -11.78 0.48
C ALA A 35 -3.77 -10.37 1.01
N THR A 36 -3.40 -9.34 0.23
CA THR A 36 -3.67 -7.94 0.56
C THR A 36 -5.18 -7.64 0.50
N ARG A 37 -5.88 -8.04 -0.57
CA ARG A 37 -7.32 -7.85 -0.71
C ARG A 37 -8.11 -8.56 0.39
N THR A 38 -7.74 -9.79 0.74
CA THR A 38 -8.38 -10.56 1.82
C THR A 38 -8.16 -9.88 3.17
N ALA A 39 -6.95 -9.41 3.46
CA ALA A 39 -6.66 -8.68 4.69
C ALA A 39 -7.43 -7.34 4.79
N VAL A 40 -7.51 -6.59 3.69
CA VAL A 40 -8.32 -5.36 3.58
C VAL A 40 -9.80 -5.66 3.79
N GLY A 41 -10.33 -6.72 3.16
CA GLY A 41 -11.72 -7.16 3.33
C GLY A 41 -12.03 -7.49 4.78
N ALA A 42 -11.13 -8.24 5.46
CA ALA A 42 -11.25 -8.55 6.87
C ALA A 42 -11.17 -7.29 7.77
N ALA A 43 -10.36 -6.29 7.43
CA ALA A 43 -10.33 -5.01 8.14
C ALA A 43 -11.64 -4.24 8.00
N ARG A 44 -12.20 -4.17 6.79
CA ARG A 44 -13.50 -3.52 6.53
C ARG A 44 -14.65 -4.22 7.25
N GLN A 45 -14.65 -5.56 7.32
CA GLN A 45 -15.64 -6.33 8.08
C GLN A 45 -15.59 -6.04 9.59
N ARG A 46 -14.42 -5.67 10.13
CA ARG A 46 -14.27 -5.18 11.51
C ARG A 46 -14.77 -3.73 11.71
N GLY A 47 -15.29 -3.09 10.67
CA GLY A 47 -15.78 -1.72 10.72
C GLY A 47 -14.70 -0.64 10.58
N VAL A 48 -13.50 -0.99 10.09
CA VAL A 48 -12.44 -0.01 9.84
C VAL A 48 -12.76 0.78 8.56
N PRO A 49 -13.05 2.10 8.64
CA PRO A 49 -13.45 2.88 7.47
C PRO A 49 -12.26 3.18 6.53
N ARG A 50 -11.11 3.56 7.11
CA ARG A 50 -9.85 3.81 6.39
C ARG A 50 -8.82 2.76 6.82
N VAL A 51 -8.49 1.85 5.92
CA VAL A 51 -7.63 0.70 6.22
C VAL A 51 -6.16 1.13 6.20
N GLY A 52 -5.49 1.05 7.35
CA GLY A 52 -4.05 1.29 7.47
C GLY A 52 -3.20 0.04 7.29
N ALA A 53 -1.88 0.21 7.25
CA ALA A 53 -0.95 -0.91 7.24
C ALA A 53 -1.01 -1.72 8.54
N GLY A 54 -1.24 -1.06 9.68
CA GLY A 54 -1.46 -1.72 10.97
C GLY A 54 -2.62 -2.70 10.97
N ASP A 55 -3.68 -2.42 10.22
CA ASP A 55 -4.89 -3.24 10.19
C ASP A 55 -4.74 -4.55 9.41
N VAL A 56 -3.77 -4.60 8.50
CA VAL A 56 -3.62 -5.70 7.52
C VAL A 56 -2.30 -6.46 7.65
N VAL A 57 -1.27 -5.85 8.25
CA VAL A 57 0.11 -6.36 8.20
C VAL A 57 0.24 -7.78 8.74
N LEU A 58 -0.45 -8.10 9.83
CA LEU A 58 -0.38 -9.43 10.46
C LEU A 58 -1.00 -10.50 9.58
N THR A 59 -2.26 -10.32 9.19
CA THR A 59 -3.02 -11.27 8.37
C THR A 59 -2.37 -11.48 7.00
N ARG A 60 -1.88 -10.40 6.39
CA ARG A 60 -1.18 -10.44 5.11
C ARG A 60 0.17 -11.17 5.24
N ALA A 61 0.98 -10.83 6.24
CA ALA A 61 2.27 -11.48 6.46
C ALA A 61 2.12 -12.97 6.76
N GLU A 62 1.11 -13.34 7.55
CA GLU A 62 0.80 -14.74 7.83
C GLU A 62 0.47 -15.51 6.56
N THR A 63 -0.40 -14.97 5.70
CA THR A 63 -0.78 -15.61 4.43
C THR A 63 0.44 -15.78 3.50
N ILE A 64 1.28 -14.75 3.37
CA ILE A 64 2.51 -14.81 2.55
C ILE A 64 3.48 -15.84 3.12
N ALA A 65 3.72 -15.83 4.43
CA ALA A 65 4.63 -16.77 5.09
C ALA A 65 4.13 -18.22 4.99
N GLN A 66 2.83 -18.47 5.14
CA GLN A 66 2.23 -19.80 5.01
C GLN A 66 2.38 -20.33 3.57
N ARG A 67 2.07 -19.52 2.55
CA ARG A 67 2.23 -19.91 1.14
C ARG A 67 3.67 -20.22 0.77
N ALA A 68 4.62 -19.38 1.21
CA ALA A 68 6.04 -19.64 0.98
C ALA A 68 6.55 -20.89 1.73
N SER A 69 6.09 -21.08 2.97
CA SER A 69 6.46 -22.25 3.79
C SER A 69 5.95 -23.57 3.20
N GLY A 70 4.77 -23.57 2.56
CA GLY A 70 4.25 -24.73 1.85
C GLY A 70 5.09 -25.14 0.63
N ARG A 71 5.92 -24.24 0.10
CA ARG A 71 6.73 -24.44 -1.11
C ARG A 71 8.21 -24.66 -0.86
N ASP A 72 8.72 -24.26 0.31
CA ASP A 72 10.12 -24.47 0.69
C ASP A 72 10.26 -24.76 2.21
N PRO A 73 10.78 -25.94 2.59
CA PRO A 73 10.94 -26.32 4.00
C PRO A 73 12.00 -25.48 4.73
N THR A 74 12.96 -24.90 4.01
CA THR A 74 13.97 -23.99 4.57
C THR A 74 13.30 -22.70 5.05
N VAL A 75 12.34 -22.19 4.27
CA VAL A 75 11.54 -21.01 4.64
C VAL A 75 10.62 -21.34 5.81
N ALA A 76 10.00 -22.52 5.80
CA ALA A 76 9.18 -22.99 6.94
C ALA A 76 9.98 -23.06 8.25
N ALA A 77 11.24 -23.49 8.20
CA ALA A 77 12.12 -23.54 9.36
C ALA A 77 12.42 -22.16 9.96
N LEU A 78 12.31 -21.08 9.19
CA LEU A 78 12.52 -19.70 9.67
C LEU A 78 11.37 -19.19 10.53
N LEU A 79 10.19 -19.82 10.53
CA LEU A 79 9.12 -19.48 11.46
C LEU A 79 9.40 -20.07 12.86
N GLN A 80 10.06 -21.22 12.92
CA GLN A 80 10.32 -21.93 14.17
C GLN A 80 11.62 -21.46 14.85
N PRO A 81 11.64 -21.28 16.19
CA PRO A 81 12.88 -21.09 16.92
C PRO A 81 13.82 -22.29 16.73
N SER A 82 15.13 -22.05 16.63
CA SER A 82 16.10 -23.16 16.44
C SER A 82 16.05 -24.12 17.64
N PRO A 83 15.61 -25.39 17.44
CA PRO A 83 15.55 -26.35 18.53
C PRO A 83 16.96 -26.69 19.04
N ARG A 84 17.97 -26.68 18.15
CA ARG A 84 19.38 -26.91 18.51
C ARG A 84 19.88 -25.86 19.49
N LEU A 85 19.59 -24.59 19.24
CA LEU A 85 20.02 -23.51 20.13
C LEU A 85 19.33 -23.60 21.49
N ARG A 86 18.05 -24.01 21.52
CA ARG A 86 17.32 -24.26 22.77
C ARG A 86 17.96 -25.42 23.56
N TRP A 87 18.25 -26.54 22.90
CA TRP A 87 18.91 -27.69 23.53
C TRP A 87 20.31 -27.35 24.02
N LEU A 88 21.10 -26.59 23.27
CA LEU A 88 22.40 -26.09 23.72
C LEU A 88 22.26 -25.21 24.96
N ALA A 89 21.32 -24.26 24.96
CA ALA A 89 21.07 -23.38 26.10
C ALA A 89 20.64 -24.16 27.36
N MET A 90 19.89 -25.25 27.21
CA MET A 90 19.48 -26.13 28.31
C MET A 90 20.58 -27.09 28.76
N GLY A 91 21.37 -27.61 27.83
CA GLY A 91 22.40 -28.63 28.10
C GLY A 91 23.71 -28.05 28.65
N LEU A 92 24.10 -26.84 28.22
CA LEU A 92 25.40 -26.26 28.59
C LEU A 92 25.59 -26.10 30.12
N PRO A 93 24.58 -25.67 30.91
CA PRO A 93 24.71 -25.64 32.37
C PRO A 93 24.92 -27.02 32.99
N TRP A 94 24.28 -28.07 32.47
CA TRP A 94 24.50 -29.44 32.94
C TRP A 94 25.92 -29.93 32.63
N VAL A 95 26.42 -29.63 31.44
CA VAL A 95 27.81 -29.90 31.08
C VAL A 95 28.77 -29.16 32.02
N ALA A 96 28.49 -27.90 32.34
CA ALA A 96 29.29 -27.12 33.28
C ALA A 96 29.25 -27.68 34.71
N LEU A 97 28.09 -28.16 35.19
CA LEU A 97 27.95 -28.86 36.47
C LEU A 97 28.83 -30.11 36.50
N LEU A 98 28.74 -30.95 35.47
CA LEU A 98 29.53 -32.18 35.36
C LEU A 98 31.03 -31.90 35.28
N LEU A 99 31.43 -30.89 34.50
CA LEU A 99 32.82 -30.43 34.45
C LEU A 99 33.30 -29.97 35.83
N GLY A 100 32.51 -29.19 36.56
CA GLY A 100 32.83 -28.80 37.94
C GLY A 100 33.01 -29.99 38.88
N LEU A 101 32.15 -31.00 38.75
CA LEU A 101 32.19 -32.23 39.55
C LEU A 101 33.41 -33.11 39.24
N VAL A 102 33.84 -33.17 37.97
CA VAL A 102 34.90 -34.07 37.51
C VAL A 102 36.28 -33.43 37.56
N LEU A 103 36.43 -32.16 37.16
CA LEU A 103 37.75 -31.51 37.08
C LEU A 103 38.41 -31.33 38.45
N ASP A 104 37.62 -31.20 39.52
CA ASP A 104 38.12 -31.19 40.89
C ASP A 104 38.78 -32.52 41.30
N ARG A 105 38.52 -33.63 40.58
CA ARG A 105 39.18 -34.93 40.82
C ARG A 105 40.60 -35.02 40.27
N ILE A 106 40.99 -34.17 39.33
CA ILE A 106 42.24 -34.31 38.57
C ILE A 106 43.43 -33.65 39.31
N ALA A 107 43.18 -32.75 40.25
CA ALA A 107 44.24 -31.91 40.84
C ALA A 107 45.02 -32.56 42.00
N ASN A 108 44.44 -33.41 42.86
CA ASN A 108 45.16 -34.22 43.86
C ASN A 108 44.23 -35.26 44.54
N ALA A 109 44.66 -36.53 44.61
CA ALA A 109 43.79 -37.64 45.04
C ALA A 109 43.60 -37.76 46.57
N HIS A 110 44.54 -37.30 47.40
CA HIS A 110 44.57 -37.63 48.85
C HIS A 110 44.70 -36.43 49.82
N ARG A 111 44.82 -35.19 49.34
CA ARG A 111 45.01 -33.98 50.19
C ARG A 111 44.09 -32.84 49.75
N VAL A 112 43.47 -32.16 50.71
CA VAL A 112 42.68 -30.93 50.46
C VAL A 112 43.43 -29.74 51.04
N ASP A 113 43.92 -28.88 50.14
CA ASP A 113 44.63 -27.66 50.50
C ASP A 113 43.64 -26.58 50.96
N LEU A 114 43.86 -26.08 52.18
CA LEU A 114 43.08 -25.01 52.79
C LEU A 114 43.13 -23.71 51.97
N LEU A 115 44.17 -23.51 51.15
CA LEU A 115 44.34 -22.39 50.23
C LEU A 115 44.37 -22.88 48.78
N SER A 116 43.52 -23.85 48.43
CA SER A 116 43.52 -24.46 47.09
C SER A 116 43.54 -23.39 45.97
N PRO A 117 44.63 -23.33 45.17
CA PRO A 117 44.76 -22.35 44.10
C PRO A 117 43.59 -22.38 43.09
N PRO A 118 43.01 -23.54 42.73
CA PRO A 118 41.84 -23.60 41.85
C PRO A 118 40.61 -22.89 42.41
N LEU A 119 40.26 -23.08 43.70
CA LEU A 119 39.09 -22.44 44.30
C LEU A 119 39.28 -20.92 44.43
N LEU A 120 40.48 -20.49 44.85
CA LEU A 120 40.81 -19.07 44.94
C LEU A 120 40.78 -18.40 43.57
N THR A 121 41.24 -19.08 42.52
CA THR A 121 41.17 -18.58 41.14
C THR A 121 39.72 -18.40 40.68
N VAL A 122 38.84 -19.37 40.94
CA VAL A 122 37.41 -19.27 40.61
C VAL A 122 36.77 -18.08 41.34
N LEU A 123 37.07 -17.90 42.62
CA LEU A 123 36.54 -16.79 43.41
C LEU A 123 37.03 -15.43 42.90
N ALA A 124 38.35 -15.28 42.71
CA ALA A 124 38.96 -14.06 42.21
C ALA A 124 38.41 -13.68 40.83
N TRP A 125 38.28 -14.65 39.92
CA TRP A 125 37.69 -14.41 38.60
C TRP A 125 36.24 -13.93 38.69
N ASN A 126 35.44 -14.49 39.60
CA ASN A 126 34.07 -14.02 39.81
C ASN A 126 34.02 -12.57 40.29
N LEU A 127 34.89 -12.20 41.25
CA LEU A 127 35.01 -10.81 41.71
C LEU A 127 35.40 -9.85 40.58
N VAL A 128 36.37 -10.22 39.74
CA VAL A 128 36.76 -9.45 38.55
C VAL A 128 35.58 -9.26 37.61
N VAL A 129 34.82 -10.32 37.32
CA VAL A 129 33.63 -10.22 36.46
C VAL A 129 32.57 -9.31 37.07
N TYR A 130 32.33 -9.36 38.37
CA TYR A 130 31.37 -8.46 39.02
C TYR A 130 31.85 -7.00 38.98
N ALA A 131 33.14 -6.74 39.20
CA ALA A 131 33.71 -5.41 39.06
C ALA A 131 33.56 -4.88 37.62
N LEU A 132 33.80 -5.72 36.60
CA LEU A 132 33.58 -5.37 35.20
C LEU A 132 32.10 -5.08 34.88
N LEU A 133 31.17 -5.87 35.42
CA LEU A 133 29.74 -5.65 35.24
C LEU A 133 29.29 -4.34 35.92
N ALA A 134 29.74 -4.08 37.15
CA ALA A 134 29.48 -2.83 37.86
C ALA A 134 30.07 -1.63 37.10
N TRP A 135 31.31 -1.73 36.64
CA TRP A 135 31.94 -0.68 35.84
C TRP A 135 31.16 -0.38 34.56
N ARG A 136 30.70 -1.42 33.83
CA ARG A 136 29.85 -1.24 32.64
C ARG A 136 28.50 -0.62 32.97
N ALA A 137 27.90 -0.94 34.12
CA ALA A 137 26.65 -0.35 34.56
C ALA A 137 26.81 1.14 34.92
N LEU A 138 27.96 1.54 35.49
CA LEU A 138 28.26 2.93 35.82
C LEU A 138 28.61 3.79 34.60
N ARG A 139 29.18 3.20 33.54
CA ARG A 139 29.43 3.93 32.30
C ARG A 139 28.11 4.07 31.52
N ARG A 140 27.66 5.32 31.31
CA ARG A 140 26.52 5.59 30.41
C ARG A 140 26.83 5.00 29.03
N PRO A 141 25.92 4.20 28.45
CA PRO A 141 26.12 3.65 27.13
C PRO A 141 26.21 4.80 26.12
N HIS A 142 27.41 5.07 25.59
CA HIS A 142 27.54 5.85 24.38
C HIS A 142 26.91 5.03 23.24
N GLY A 143 26.13 5.68 22.38
CA GLY A 143 25.14 5.09 21.44
C GLY A 143 25.60 4.04 20.42
N ARG A 144 26.76 3.40 20.58
CA ARG A 144 27.08 2.13 19.92
C ARG A 144 26.47 0.99 20.72
N GLY A 145 25.25 0.61 20.33
CA GLY A 145 24.63 -0.59 20.87
C GLY A 145 25.55 -1.81 20.74
N PRO A 146 25.51 -2.77 21.69
CA PRO A 146 26.30 -4.02 21.66
C PRO A 146 25.99 -4.97 20.46
N SER A 147 25.28 -4.48 19.45
CA SER A 147 24.91 -5.17 18.20
C SER A 147 26.09 -5.40 17.25
N ALA A 148 27.23 -4.72 17.42
CA ALA A 148 28.40 -4.88 16.55
C ALA A 148 28.98 -6.31 16.59
N MET A 149 29.17 -6.89 17.79
CA MET A 149 29.80 -8.21 17.95
C MET A 149 28.89 -9.37 17.47
N LEU A 150 27.58 -9.25 17.66
CA LEU A 150 26.61 -10.21 17.12
C LEU A 150 26.45 -10.07 15.61
N ARG A 151 26.53 -8.84 15.07
CA ARG A 151 26.57 -8.60 13.62
C ARG A 151 27.86 -9.13 12.96
N THR A 152 29.01 -9.07 13.64
CA THR A 152 30.26 -9.64 13.12
C THR A 152 30.28 -11.16 13.15
N LEU A 153 29.47 -11.80 14.00
CA LEU A 153 29.32 -13.27 14.07
C LEU A 153 28.20 -13.80 13.16
N ALA A 154 27.29 -12.93 12.69
CA ALA A 154 26.23 -13.28 11.74
C ALA A 154 26.71 -13.97 10.44
N PRO A 155 27.90 -13.66 9.88
CA PRO A 155 28.46 -14.39 8.74
C PRO A 155 28.75 -15.87 9.03
N TRP A 156 29.06 -16.24 10.28
CA TRP A 156 29.36 -17.63 10.68
C TRP A 156 28.12 -18.48 10.90
N ALA A 157 26.95 -17.85 11.02
CA ALA A 157 25.66 -18.54 11.03
C ALA A 157 25.11 -18.78 9.62
N ARG A 158 25.78 -18.29 8.56
CA ARG A 158 25.38 -18.54 7.17
C ARG A 158 25.73 -19.99 6.81
N PRO A 159 24.78 -20.80 6.33
CA PRO A 159 25.13 -22.10 5.76
C PRO A 159 26.09 -21.86 4.59
N ALA A 160 27.30 -22.40 4.69
CA ALA A 160 28.33 -22.33 3.65
C ALA A 160 27.95 -23.25 2.47
N HIS A 161 26.90 -22.92 1.73
CA HIS A 161 26.49 -23.62 0.51
C HIS A 161 25.95 -22.62 -0.52
N SER A 162 26.80 -21.70 -0.99
CA SER A 162 26.56 -20.99 -2.24
C SER A 162 27.03 -21.86 -3.42
N GLY A 163 26.29 -22.95 -3.66
CA GLY A 163 26.38 -23.74 -4.89
C GLY A 163 25.24 -23.37 -5.82
N ARG A 164 25.56 -23.07 -7.09
CA ARG A 164 24.62 -22.78 -8.18
C ARG A 164 23.45 -23.78 -8.20
N GLY A 165 22.21 -23.27 -8.15
CA GLY A 165 21.00 -24.07 -8.35
C GLY A 165 19.72 -23.35 -7.88
N GLY A 166 18.72 -23.27 -8.77
CA GLY A 166 17.43 -22.63 -8.55
C GLY A 166 16.73 -23.06 -7.25
N ARG A 167 15.96 -22.13 -6.65
CA ARG A 167 15.20 -22.24 -5.39
C ARG A 167 16.03 -22.40 -4.10
N ARG A 168 16.98 -23.33 -4.01
CA ARG A 168 17.82 -23.48 -2.79
C ARG A 168 18.70 -22.25 -2.51
N GLY A 169 19.24 -21.64 -3.57
CA GLY A 169 19.94 -20.37 -3.46
C GLY A 169 19.05 -19.20 -3.04
N LEU A 170 17.77 -19.20 -3.47
CA LEU A 170 16.80 -18.18 -3.09
C LEU A 170 16.43 -18.29 -1.61
N ALA A 171 16.08 -19.49 -1.14
CA ALA A 171 15.74 -19.71 0.26
C ALA A 171 16.89 -19.34 1.21
N ALA A 172 18.14 -19.61 0.83
CA ALA A 172 19.32 -19.19 1.59
C ALA A 172 19.48 -17.65 1.64
N ARG A 173 19.19 -16.94 0.54
CA ARG A 173 19.19 -15.46 0.51
C ARG A 173 18.07 -14.89 1.38
N ILE A 174 16.86 -15.47 1.33
CA ILE A 174 15.73 -15.09 2.19
C ILE A 174 16.09 -15.31 3.66
N ALA A 175 16.70 -16.46 4.00
CA ALA A 175 17.16 -16.74 5.36
C ALA A 175 18.21 -15.73 5.86
N ALA A 176 19.15 -15.33 4.99
CA ALA A 176 20.16 -14.35 5.34
C ALA A 176 19.57 -12.95 5.60
N ASP A 177 18.62 -12.50 4.77
CA ASP A 177 17.93 -11.23 4.96
C ASP A 177 17.05 -11.26 6.22
N PHE A 178 16.27 -12.33 6.40
CA PHE A 178 15.48 -12.58 7.61
C PHE A 178 16.34 -12.51 8.88
N HIS A 179 17.47 -13.22 8.93
CA HIS A 179 18.34 -13.19 10.10
C HIS A 179 18.95 -11.80 10.34
N THR A 180 19.25 -11.04 9.29
CA THR A 180 19.74 -9.67 9.42
C THR A 180 18.67 -8.77 10.06
N ARG A 181 17.43 -8.83 9.57
CA ARG A 181 16.30 -8.08 10.14
C ARG A 181 15.96 -8.52 11.57
N TRP A 182 15.99 -9.83 11.82
CA TRP A 182 15.77 -10.42 13.13
C TRP A 182 16.81 -9.93 14.13
N LEU A 183 18.10 -9.95 13.78
CA LEU A 183 19.18 -9.47 14.63
C LEU A 183 19.05 -7.96 14.91
N ALA A 184 18.61 -7.16 13.94
CA ALA A 184 18.37 -5.73 14.15
C ALA A 184 17.31 -5.47 15.24
N HIS A 185 16.27 -6.30 15.31
CA HIS A 185 15.18 -6.16 16.30
C HIS A 185 15.47 -6.89 17.63
N ALA A 186 16.10 -8.06 17.58
CA ALA A 186 16.25 -8.96 18.72
C ALA A 186 17.66 -8.96 19.34
N ALA A 187 18.61 -8.13 18.87
CA ALA A 187 19.99 -8.14 19.39
C ALA A 187 20.07 -7.99 20.91
N ALA A 188 19.35 -7.03 21.49
CA ALA A 188 19.33 -6.82 22.94
C ALA A 188 18.76 -8.03 23.70
N GLN A 189 17.73 -8.66 23.15
CA GLN A 189 17.14 -9.87 23.72
C GLN A 189 18.14 -11.05 23.67
N LEU A 190 18.78 -11.28 22.52
CA LEU A 190 19.77 -12.35 22.35
C LEU A 190 20.97 -12.20 23.29
N GLN A 191 21.36 -10.97 23.61
CA GLN A 191 22.39 -10.71 24.62
C GLN A 191 21.96 -11.12 26.02
N HIS A 192 20.73 -10.79 26.42
CA HIS A 192 20.18 -11.23 27.71
C HIS A 192 20.06 -12.76 27.78
N GLN A 193 19.65 -13.41 26.68
CA GLN A 193 19.63 -14.88 26.60
C GLN A 193 21.03 -15.48 26.76
N ALA A 194 22.02 -14.97 26.02
CA ALA A 194 23.40 -15.45 26.12
C ALA A 194 23.98 -15.21 27.53
N ALA A 195 23.75 -14.03 28.10
CA ALA A 195 24.18 -13.71 29.46
C ALA A 195 23.55 -14.67 30.48
N ARG A 196 22.25 -14.92 30.38
CA ARG A 196 21.55 -15.88 31.25
C ARG A 196 22.20 -17.27 31.19
N VAL A 197 22.43 -17.80 30.00
CA VAL A 197 23.07 -19.12 29.83
C VAL A 197 24.47 -19.13 30.44
N LEU A 198 25.29 -18.10 30.20
CA LEU A 198 26.64 -18.00 30.77
C LEU A 198 26.63 -17.92 32.29
N HIS A 199 25.71 -17.16 32.88
CA HIS A 199 25.55 -17.08 34.34
C HIS A 199 25.11 -18.42 34.94
N LEU A 200 24.17 -19.12 34.30
CA LEU A 200 23.75 -20.46 34.71
C LEU A 200 24.91 -21.46 34.61
N CYS A 201 25.73 -21.40 33.56
CA CYS A 201 26.91 -22.25 33.43
C CYS A 201 27.93 -21.98 34.55
N ALA A 202 28.18 -20.71 34.88
CA ALA A 202 29.09 -20.34 35.97
C ALA A 202 28.57 -20.79 37.34
N ALA A 203 27.27 -20.62 37.60
CA ALA A 203 26.62 -21.09 38.83
C ALA A 203 26.68 -22.62 38.93
N ALA A 204 26.36 -23.31 37.83
CA ALA A 204 26.37 -24.76 37.75
C ALA A 204 27.78 -25.33 37.94
N TRP A 205 28.81 -24.73 37.33
CA TRP A 205 30.20 -25.12 37.56
C TRP A 205 30.56 -24.99 39.04
N ALA A 206 30.32 -23.83 39.67
CA ALA A 206 30.61 -23.63 41.09
C ALA A 206 29.83 -24.61 42.00
N ALA A 207 28.58 -24.91 41.66
CA ALA A 207 27.79 -25.92 42.36
C ALA A 207 28.38 -27.34 42.16
N GLY A 208 28.92 -27.64 40.98
CA GLY A 208 29.59 -28.91 40.69
C GLY A 208 30.86 -29.10 41.51
N ILE A 209 31.66 -28.03 41.65
CA ILE A 209 32.83 -28.01 42.54
C ILE A 209 32.40 -28.22 43.99
N ALA A 210 31.40 -27.48 44.47
CA ALA A 210 30.88 -27.63 45.83
C ALA A 210 30.36 -29.06 46.08
N LEU A 211 29.67 -29.65 45.10
CA LEU A 211 29.19 -31.02 45.16
C LEU A 211 30.35 -32.02 45.17
N SER A 212 31.42 -31.78 44.41
CA SER A 212 32.64 -32.59 44.47
C SER A 212 33.23 -32.61 45.87
N LEU A 213 33.38 -31.44 46.51
CA LEU A 213 33.90 -31.32 47.88
C LEU A 213 33.02 -32.08 48.90
N LEU A 214 31.69 -32.04 48.75
CA LEU A 214 30.76 -32.76 49.62
C LEU A 214 30.81 -34.27 49.42
N LEU A 215 30.76 -34.76 48.17
CA LEU A 215 30.87 -36.18 47.85
C LEU A 215 32.22 -36.73 48.32
N ARG A 216 33.28 -35.94 48.15
CA ARG A 216 34.61 -36.23 48.65
C ARG A 216 34.53 -36.49 50.15
N GLY A 217 34.06 -35.53 50.94
CA GLY A 217 33.94 -35.64 52.41
C GLY A 217 33.08 -36.79 52.94
N LEU A 218 32.24 -37.40 52.09
CA LEU A 218 31.40 -38.56 52.45
C LEU A 218 32.11 -39.92 52.27
N VAL A 219 33.04 -40.05 51.32
CA VAL A 219 33.54 -41.35 50.84
C VAL A 219 34.95 -41.73 51.34
N VAL A 220 35.78 -40.76 51.78
CA VAL A 220 37.16 -41.04 52.23
C VAL A 220 37.50 -40.20 53.48
N ARG A 221 38.40 -40.71 54.34
CA ARG A 221 38.99 -39.92 55.45
C ARG A 221 40.15 -39.09 54.91
N TYR A 222 40.00 -37.76 54.84
CA TYR A 222 41.03 -36.86 54.28
C TYR A 222 41.89 -36.22 55.35
N GLN A 223 43.16 -36.01 54.99
CA GLN A 223 44.02 -35.03 55.62
C GLN A 223 43.75 -33.67 54.99
N PHE A 224 43.47 -32.67 55.82
CA PHE A 224 43.25 -31.29 55.39
C PHE A 224 44.26 -30.37 56.08
N GLY A 225 44.78 -29.41 55.34
CA GLY A 225 45.75 -28.47 55.88
C GLY A 225 46.32 -27.52 54.85
N TRP A 226 47.30 -26.75 55.29
CA TRP A 226 48.05 -25.82 54.45
C TRP A 226 49.55 -26.07 54.59
N GLU A 227 50.27 -25.84 53.51
CA GLU A 227 51.74 -25.83 53.48
C GLU A 227 52.16 -24.58 52.70
N SER A 228 53.08 -23.79 53.25
CA SER A 228 53.65 -22.64 52.56
C SER A 228 55.10 -22.45 52.96
N THR A 229 55.97 -22.27 51.98
CA THR A 229 57.37 -21.87 52.20
C THR A 229 57.48 -20.37 52.53
N PHE A 230 56.47 -19.58 52.19
CA PHE A 230 56.52 -18.12 52.24
C PHE A 230 55.60 -17.49 53.30
N LEU A 231 54.58 -18.22 53.76
CA LEU A 231 53.56 -17.69 54.66
C LEU A 231 53.64 -18.36 56.02
N ASP A 232 53.54 -17.57 57.08
CA ASP A 232 53.39 -18.08 58.45
C ASP A 232 51.92 -18.32 58.84
N ALA A 233 51.70 -18.96 59.99
CA ALA A 233 50.35 -19.29 60.47
C ALA A 233 49.48 -18.05 60.73
N GLY A 234 50.09 -16.92 61.13
CA GLY A 234 49.39 -15.66 61.35
C GLY A 234 48.89 -15.05 60.04
N GLN A 235 49.70 -15.07 59.00
CA GLN A 235 49.35 -14.62 57.65
C GLN A 235 48.28 -15.51 57.02
N VAL A 236 48.39 -16.84 57.15
CA VAL A 236 47.34 -17.76 56.69
C VAL A 236 46.03 -17.53 57.45
N HIS A 237 46.09 -17.30 58.76
CA HIS A 237 44.92 -16.91 59.54
C HIS A 237 44.29 -15.62 59.03
N ALA A 238 45.08 -14.57 58.77
CA ALA A 238 44.55 -13.33 58.20
C ALA A 238 43.86 -13.53 56.84
N ILE A 239 44.44 -14.34 55.95
CA ILE A 239 43.85 -14.67 54.64
C ILE A 239 42.52 -15.42 54.81
N VAL A 240 42.50 -16.46 55.65
CA VAL A 240 41.31 -17.29 55.93
C VAL A 240 40.22 -16.45 56.58
N SER A 241 40.56 -15.61 57.55
CA SER A 241 39.62 -14.68 58.19
C SER A 241 39.02 -13.72 57.17
N ALA A 242 39.82 -13.15 56.26
CA ALA A 242 39.32 -12.28 55.20
C ALA A 242 38.46 -13.03 54.16
N LEU A 243 38.86 -14.24 53.79
CA LEU A 243 38.18 -15.08 52.81
C LEU A 243 36.78 -15.50 53.29
N PHE A 244 36.66 -15.90 54.56
CA PHE A 244 35.40 -16.33 55.15
C PHE A 244 34.66 -15.24 55.93
N TRP A 245 35.24 -14.04 56.05
CA TRP A 245 34.60 -12.86 56.60
C TRP A 245 33.13 -12.73 56.19
N PRO A 246 32.75 -12.78 54.89
CA PRO A 246 31.36 -12.62 54.49
C PRO A 246 30.43 -13.69 55.07
N LEU A 247 30.90 -14.92 55.30
CA LEU A 247 30.06 -15.95 55.92
C LEU A 247 29.90 -15.74 57.43
N THR A 248 30.99 -15.36 58.10
CA THR A 248 30.96 -15.09 59.55
C THR A 248 30.09 -13.88 59.86
N THR A 249 30.07 -12.85 59.01
CA THR A 249 29.26 -11.65 59.21
C THR A 249 27.81 -11.82 58.78
N VAL A 250 27.56 -12.47 57.63
CA VAL A 250 26.19 -12.59 57.09
C VAL A 250 25.40 -13.71 57.79
N PHE A 251 26.06 -14.82 58.10
CA PHE A 251 25.41 -16.01 58.66
C PHE A 251 25.78 -16.30 60.12
N GLY A 252 26.64 -15.48 60.75
CA GLY A 252 27.06 -15.68 62.14
C GLY A 252 27.88 -16.95 62.36
N LEU A 253 28.51 -17.49 61.32
CA LEU A 253 29.36 -18.68 61.46
C LEU A 253 30.59 -18.34 62.32
N ALA A 254 31.00 -19.28 63.18
CA ALA A 254 32.18 -19.10 64.00
C ALA A 254 33.43 -18.96 63.10
N PRO A 255 34.29 -17.94 63.30
CA PRO A 255 35.56 -17.84 62.60
C PRO A 255 36.53 -18.93 63.04
N PHE A 256 37.52 -19.25 62.20
CA PHE A 256 38.62 -20.13 62.59
C PHE A 256 39.59 -19.38 63.48
N SER A 257 40.00 -19.99 64.59
CA SER A 257 41.01 -19.41 65.47
C SER A 257 42.43 -19.64 64.93
N LEU A 258 43.39 -18.81 65.36
CA LEU A 258 44.81 -19.01 65.02
C LEU A 258 45.32 -20.38 65.46
N GLN A 259 44.84 -20.90 66.60
CA GLN A 259 45.20 -22.22 67.10
C GLN A 259 44.67 -23.34 66.20
N GLU A 260 43.42 -23.23 65.74
CA GLU A 260 42.83 -24.18 64.78
C GLU A 260 43.60 -24.19 63.45
N ILE A 261 44.03 -23.03 62.95
CA ILE A 261 44.79 -22.93 61.69
C ILE A 261 46.21 -23.49 61.84
N THR A 262 46.87 -23.20 62.96
CA THR A 262 48.20 -23.75 63.26
C THR A 262 48.15 -25.28 63.38
N ALA A 263 47.10 -25.83 63.99
CA ALA A 263 46.89 -27.27 64.12
C ALA A 263 46.70 -27.99 62.77
N THR A 264 46.43 -27.26 61.69
CA THR A 264 46.26 -27.82 60.34
C THR A 264 47.49 -27.65 59.44
N GLN A 265 48.60 -27.12 59.96
CA GLN A 265 49.85 -26.98 59.19
C GLN A 265 50.41 -28.35 58.80
N ASN A 266 51.01 -28.46 57.61
CA ASN A 266 51.57 -29.72 57.07
C ASN A 266 50.54 -30.85 56.95
N PHE A 267 49.28 -30.50 56.66
CA PHE A 267 48.16 -31.45 56.56
C PHE A 267 47.91 -32.29 57.83
N ALA A 268 48.26 -31.75 59.00
CA ALA A 268 48.04 -32.42 60.30
C ALA A 268 46.56 -32.43 60.76
N GLY A 269 45.65 -31.83 60.00
CA GLY A 269 44.22 -31.81 60.33
C GLY A 269 43.53 -33.15 60.04
N GLU A 270 42.86 -33.71 61.05
CA GLU A 270 42.07 -34.95 60.94
C GLU A 270 40.65 -34.80 61.54
N GLY A 271 39.72 -35.66 61.08
CA GLY A 271 38.41 -35.82 61.72
C GLY A 271 37.40 -34.68 61.48
N ALA A 272 36.54 -34.42 62.48
CA ALA A 272 35.34 -33.57 62.39
C ALA A 272 35.62 -32.10 62.00
N ALA A 273 36.83 -31.60 62.27
CA ALA A 273 37.24 -30.25 61.88
C ALA A 273 37.31 -30.05 60.36
N GLY A 274 37.60 -31.11 59.58
CA GLY A 274 37.60 -31.04 58.11
C GLY A 274 36.21 -30.82 57.50
N GLY A 275 35.16 -31.34 58.15
CA GLY A 275 33.78 -31.11 57.73
C GLY A 275 33.38 -29.64 57.78
N ARG A 276 33.79 -28.92 58.84
CA ARG A 276 33.55 -27.47 58.98
C ARG A 276 34.20 -26.68 57.85
N TRP A 277 35.43 -27.03 57.47
CA TRP A 277 36.14 -26.40 56.34
C TRP A 277 35.43 -26.59 55.00
N VAL A 278 34.98 -27.81 54.70
CA VAL A 278 34.20 -28.10 53.49
C VAL A 278 32.92 -27.26 53.47
N TRP A 279 32.17 -27.20 54.57
CA TRP A 279 30.95 -26.39 54.65
C TRP A 279 31.20 -24.89 54.52
N MET A 280 32.33 -24.38 55.04
CA MET A 280 32.71 -22.97 54.83
C MET A 280 33.04 -22.68 53.37
N TYR A 281 33.75 -23.58 52.67
CA TYR A 281 33.99 -23.43 51.23
C TYR A 281 32.72 -23.55 50.38
N VAL A 282 31.84 -24.50 50.70
CA VAL A 282 30.53 -24.63 50.04
C VAL A 282 29.70 -23.37 50.27
N GLY A 283 29.64 -22.88 51.50
CA GLY A 283 28.97 -21.62 51.84
C GLY A 283 29.53 -20.44 51.07
N LEU A 284 30.86 -20.35 50.95
CA LEU A 284 31.53 -19.25 50.24
C LEU A 284 31.26 -19.30 48.75
N LEU A 285 31.36 -20.48 48.12
CA LEU A 285 30.99 -20.67 46.72
C LEU A 285 29.51 -20.36 46.49
N ALA A 286 28.64 -20.78 47.41
CA ALA A 286 27.22 -20.47 47.35
C ALA A 286 26.97 -18.95 47.40
N LEU A 287 27.56 -18.25 48.38
CA LEU A 287 27.34 -16.82 48.61
C LEU A 287 28.01 -15.93 47.56
N ALA A 288 29.26 -16.22 47.19
CA ALA A 288 30.05 -15.36 46.30
C ALA A 288 29.85 -15.69 44.82
N VAL A 289 29.49 -16.93 44.48
CA VAL A 289 29.38 -17.38 43.09
C VAL A 289 27.96 -17.80 42.73
N VAL A 290 27.42 -18.84 43.36
CA VAL A 290 26.15 -19.45 42.92
C VAL A 290 24.99 -18.46 43.03
N LEU A 291 24.75 -17.88 44.22
CA LEU A 291 23.62 -16.97 44.45
C LEU A 291 23.69 -15.70 43.59
N PRO A 292 24.82 -14.96 43.51
CA PRO A 292 24.89 -13.77 42.66
C PRO A 292 24.73 -14.10 41.18
N ARG A 293 25.28 -15.23 40.70
CA ARG A 293 25.11 -15.68 39.31
C ARG A 293 23.67 -16.06 39.01
N LEU A 294 22.99 -16.75 39.92
CA LEU A 294 21.56 -17.05 39.78
C LEU A 294 20.71 -15.77 39.78
N ALA A 295 21.02 -14.79 40.62
CA ALA A 295 20.35 -13.50 40.62
C ALA A 295 20.54 -12.75 39.29
N LEU A 296 21.76 -12.73 38.74
CA LEU A 296 22.05 -12.16 37.42
C LEU A 296 21.34 -12.92 36.28
N ALA A 297 21.26 -14.24 36.37
CA ALA A 297 20.49 -15.06 35.42
C ALA A 297 18.98 -14.77 35.49
N ALA A 298 18.43 -14.62 36.69
CA ALA A 298 17.04 -14.24 36.91
C ALA A 298 16.74 -12.82 36.40
N TRP A 299 17.65 -11.87 36.62
CA TRP A 299 17.55 -10.52 36.07
C TRP A 299 17.57 -10.54 34.53
N ALA A 300 18.49 -11.28 33.92
CA ALA A 300 18.55 -11.43 32.47
C ALA A 300 17.28 -12.09 31.90
N TRP A 301 16.70 -13.07 32.61
CA TRP A 301 15.41 -13.67 32.27
C TRP A 301 14.26 -12.66 32.37
N ALA A 302 14.20 -11.85 33.42
CA ALA A 302 13.18 -10.81 33.59
C ALA A 302 13.25 -9.77 32.45
N ARG A 303 14.46 -9.38 32.04
CA ARG A 303 14.70 -8.47 30.90
C ARG A 303 14.25 -9.09 29.57
N GLU A 304 14.52 -10.37 29.36
CA GLU A 304 14.04 -11.14 28.20
C GLU A 304 12.50 -11.17 28.17
N ALA A 305 11.86 -11.49 29.29
CA ALA A 305 10.40 -11.51 29.41
C ALA A 305 9.76 -10.12 29.21
N GLN A 306 10.43 -9.07 29.70
CA GLN A 306 9.99 -7.69 29.50
C GLN A 306 10.03 -7.30 28.01
N TRP A 307 11.12 -7.61 27.30
CA TRP A 307 11.22 -7.33 25.87
C TRP A 307 10.12 -8.04 25.08
N ALA A 308 9.84 -9.31 25.39
CA ALA A 308 8.78 -10.07 24.73
C ALA A 308 7.39 -9.45 24.93
N ARG A 309 7.16 -8.74 26.06
CA ARG A 309 5.91 -8.00 26.34
C ARG A 309 5.86 -6.62 25.68
N GLN A 310 7.01 -6.02 25.37
CA GLN A 310 7.13 -4.65 24.85
C GLN A 310 7.41 -4.62 23.34
N CYS A 311 7.35 -5.75 22.66
CA CYS A 311 7.60 -5.84 21.24
C CYS A 311 6.55 -5.03 20.45
N HIS A 312 7.01 -4.03 19.72
CA HIS A 312 6.18 -3.07 19.00
C HIS A 312 6.71 -2.89 17.58
N ILE A 313 5.80 -2.83 16.63
CA ILE A 313 6.07 -2.40 15.25
C ILE A 313 5.16 -1.21 14.91
N ASP A 314 5.66 -0.30 14.09
CA ASP A 314 4.88 0.86 13.63
C ASP A 314 4.70 0.81 12.10
N PRO A 315 3.74 0.03 11.60
CA PRO A 315 3.54 -0.17 10.17
C PRO A 315 3.00 1.06 9.45
N ASP A 316 2.37 1.99 10.18
CA ASP A 316 1.77 3.20 9.63
C ASP A 316 2.76 4.38 9.60
N ALA A 317 3.92 4.25 10.26
CA ALA A 317 4.97 5.25 10.24
C ALA A 317 5.45 5.54 8.79
N PRO A 318 5.32 6.79 8.31
CA PRO A 318 5.70 7.14 6.93
C PRO A 318 7.20 6.95 6.64
N GLN A 319 8.03 7.06 7.68
CA GLN A 319 9.48 6.97 7.60
C GLN A 319 9.98 5.52 7.59
N ASP A 320 9.13 4.55 7.93
CA ASP A 320 9.52 3.15 7.92
C ASP A 320 9.47 2.60 6.49
N ALA A 321 10.65 2.58 5.86
CA ALA A 321 10.83 2.05 4.51
C ALA A 321 10.43 0.57 4.40
N ALA A 322 10.42 -0.19 5.51
CA ALA A 322 10.07 -1.61 5.50
C ALA A 322 8.59 -1.86 5.18
N PHE A 323 7.72 -0.89 5.43
CA PHE A 323 6.27 -0.99 5.16
C PHE A 323 5.81 -0.12 3.98
N GLU A 324 6.73 0.59 3.32
CA GLU A 324 6.39 1.49 2.22
C GLU A 324 5.70 0.76 1.05
N ALA A 325 6.18 -0.42 0.67
CA ALA A 325 5.57 -1.23 -0.38
C ALA A 325 4.14 -1.67 0.00
N LEU A 326 3.93 -2.05 1.26
CA LEU A 326 2.61 -2.40 1.79
C LEU A 326 1.70 -1.17 1.77
N ARG A 327 2.13 -0.04 2.33
CA ARG A 327 1.36 1.22 2.36
C ARG A 327 0.91 1.63 0.96
N ARG A 328 1.81 1.56 -0.03
CA ARG A 328 1.47 1.84 -1.43
C ARG A 328 0.45 0.89 -2.04
N SER A 329 0.40 -0.37 -1.59
CA SER A 329 -0.54 -1.37 -2.11
C SER A 329 -1.95 -1.25 -1.53
N LEU A 330 -2.14 -0.49 -0.45
CA LEU A 330 -3.42 -0.37 0.22
C LEU A 330 -4.37 0.59 -0.51
N PRO A 331 -5.70 0.34 -0.42
CA PRO A 331 -6.69 1.23 -0.97
C PRO A 331 -6.75 2.55 -0.17
N GLY A 332 -6.81 3.67 -0.87
CA GLY A 332 -7.13 4.97 -0.28
C GLY A 332 -8.62 5.29 -0.38
N ASP A 333 -9.17 5.92 0.66
CA ASP A 333 -10.54 6.47 0.67
C ASP A 333 -10.44 7.98 0.91
N LEU A 334 -10.42 8.73 -0.19
CA LEU A 334 -10.22 10.18 -0.21
C LEU A 334 -11.57 10.90 -0.28
N VAL A 335 -11.74 11.90 0.58
CA VAL A 335 -12.91 12.78 0.61
C VAL A 335 -12.44 14.20 0.32
N ILE A 336 -12.97 14.81 -0.74
CA ILE A 336 -12.58 16.14 -1.20
C ILE A 336 -13.79 17.08 -1.08
N GLY A 337 -13.64 18.17 -0.32
CA GLY A 337 -14.68 19.21 -0.23
C GLY A 337 -14.72 20.05 -1.51
N LEU A 338 -15.93 20.33 -2.00
CA LEU A 338 -16.15 21.16 -3.19
C LEU A 338 -16.77 22.52 -2.80
N GLN A 339 -16.28 23.62 -3.35
CA GLN A 339 -16.86 24.95 -3.11
C GLN A 339 -16.89 25.80 -4.39
N GLY A 340 -18.01 26.50 -4.63
CA GLY A 340 -18.15 27.44 -5.75
C GLY A 340 -18.46 26.80 -7.11
N LEU A 341 -18.89 25.53 -7.14
CA LEU A 341 -19.38 24.87 -8.35
C LEU A 341 -20.89 25.07 -8.51
N GLU A 342 -21.32 25.12 -9.77
CA GLU A 342 -22.74 24.96 -10.10
C GLU A 342 -23.19 23.49 -9.95
N PRO A 343 -24.48 23.21 -9.68
CA PRO A 343 -24.97 21.85 -9.46
C PRO A 343 -24.69 20.89 -10.63
N ALA A 344 -24.77 21.38 -11.88
CA ALA A 344 -24.45 20.59 -13.07
C ALA A 344 -22.98 20.14 -13.11
N GLN A 345 -22.06 21.04 -12.73
CA GLN A 345 -20.62 20.76 -12.71
C GLN A 345 -20.24 19.81 -11.55
N ALA A 346 -20.87 19.99 -10.38
CA ALA A 346 -20.73 19.07 -9.26
C ALA A 346 -21.17 17.65 -9.64
N GLN A 347 -22.25 17.49 -10.41
CA GLN A 347 -22.71 16.18 -10.88
C GLN A 347 -21.68 15.48 -11.78
N VAL A 348 -20.93 16.22 -12.62
CA VAL A 348 -19.83 15.65 -13.41
C VAL A 348 -18.74 15.08 -12.52
N LEU A 349 -18.34 15.82 -11.47
CA LEU A 349 -17.35 15.35 -10.51
C LEU A 349 -17.85 14.14 -9.71
N TYR A 350 -19.12 14.12 -9.29
CA TYR A 350 -19.72 12.95 -8.63
C TYR A 350 -19.74 11.72 -9.54
N ALA A 351 -20.10 11.87 -10.82
CA ALA A 351 -20.08 10.78 -11.80
C ALA A 351 -18.65 10.26 -12.05
N MET A 352 -17.65 11.15 -12.07
CA MET A 352 -16.24 10.76 -12.18
C MET A 352 -15.77 9.95 -10.96
N ALA A 353 -16.19 10.34 -9.76
CA ALA A 353 -15.83 9.72 -8.49
C ALA A 353 -16.60 8.43 -8.16
N ALA A 354 -17.74 8.18 -8.81
CA ALA A 354 -18.61 7.03 -8.54
C ALA A 354 -17.91 5.67 -8.75
N GLU A 355 -16.92 5.61 -9.64
CA GLU A 355 -16.22 4.39 -10.01
C GLU A 355 -14.80 4.34 -9.41
N GLY A 356 -14.61 3.42 -8.45
CA GLY A 356 -13.31 3.18 -7.81
C GLY A 356 -12.27 2.49 -8.69
N THR A 357 -11.12 2.15 -8.10
CA THR A 357 -10.07 1.37 -8.78
C THR A 357 -10.22 -0.14 -8.52
N PRO A 358 -9.58 -1.01 -9.31
CA PRO A 358 -9.49 -2.45 -9.02
C PRO A 358 -8.87 -2.78 -7.65
N GLN A 359 -8.00 -1.90 -7.15
CA GLN A 359 -7.37 -1.98 -5.83
C GLN A 359 -8.34 -1.58 -4.71
N GLY A 360 -9.51 -1.02 -5.04
CA GLY A 360 -10.52 -0.59 -4.11
C GLY A 360 -10.35 0.83 -3.58
N ASP A 361 -9.57 1.67 -4.29
CA ASP A 361 -9.47 3.11 -4.02
C ASP A 361 -10.80 3.78 -4.30
N ARG A 362 -11.16 4.75 -3.47
CA ARG A 362 -12.38 5.53 -3.57
C ARG A 362 -12.06 7.00 -3.49
N LEU A 363 -12.62 7.76 -4.42
CA LEU A 363 -12.69 9.21 -4.36
C LEU A 363 -14.14 9.58 -4.08
N ARG A 364 -14.36 10.48 -3.12
CA ARG A 364 -15.68 11.02 -2.81
C ARG A 364 -15.58 12.51 -2.76
N PHE A 365 -16.59 13.19 -3.28
CA PHE A 365 -16.71 14.62 -3.17
C PHE A 365 -17.78 14.96 -2.14
N ALA A 366 -17.50 15.93 -1.29
CA ALA A 366 -18.40 16.40 -0.24
C ALA A 366 -18.97 17.76 -0.59
N ASP A 367 -20.29 17.90 -0.48
CA ASP A 367 -21.01 19.15 -0.69
C ASP A 367 -21.13 19.92 0.63
N PRO A 368 -20.78 21.23 0.69
CA PRO A 368 -20.97 22.04 1.88
C PRO A 368 -22.44 22.24 2.24
N ALA A 369 -23.38 22.08 1.30
CA ALA A 369 -24.82 22.16 1.56
C ALA A 369 -25.37 20.90 2.25
N ASP A 370 -24.66 19.76 2.19
CA ASP A 370 -25.03 18.54 2.90
C ASP A 370 -24.57 18.63 4.36
N THR A 371 -25.54 18.65 5.29
CA THR A 371 -25.29 18.75 6.73
C THR A 371 -24.53 17.53 7.29
N ALA A 372 -24.69 16.34 6.71
CA ALA A 372 -23.94 15.17 7.13
C ALA A 372 -22.49 15.25 6.66
N ALA A 373 -22.26 15.65 5.39
CA ALA A 373 -20.92 15.75 4.81
C ALA A 373 -20.10 16.93 5.38
N SER A 374 -20.75 18.07 5.63
CA SER A 374 -20.11 19.27 6.21
C SER A 374 -19.68 19.10 7.67
N SER A 375 -20.23 18.09 8.37
CA SER A 375 -19.82 17.73 9.74
C SER A 375 -18.56 16.87 9.83
N GLN A 376 -18.13 16.27 8.71
CA GLN A 376 -16.95 15.39 8.66
C GLN A 376 -15.73 16.12 8.10
N PRO A 377 -14.51 15.80 8.59
CA PRO A 377 -13.29 16.32 8.01
C PRO A 377 -13.06 15.77 6.61
N VAL A 378 -12.54 16.62 5.72
CA VAL A 378 -12.15 16.28 4.35
C VAL A 378 -10.63 16.28 4.22
N ASP A 379 -10.10 15.57 3.23
CA ASP A 379 -8.66 15.46 3.00
C ASP A 379 -8.12 16.71 2.29
N ALA A 380 -8.88 17.32 1.37
CA ALA A 380 -8.57 18.60 0.73
C ALA A 380 -9.84 19.33 0.34
N VAL A 381 -9.73 20.62 0.04
CA VAL A 381 -10.83 21.46 -0.45
C VAL A 381 -10.47 22.08 -1.79
N LEU A 382 -11.36 21.95 -2.77
CA LEU A 382 -11.26 22.59 -4.08
C LEU A 382 -12.21 23.78 -4.13
N ILE A 383 -11.66 24.96 -4.39
CA ILE A 383 -12.39 26.23 -4.47
C ILE A 383 -12.38 26.67 -5.94
N TRP A 384 -13.55 26.83 -6.54
CA TRP A 384 -13.67 27.23 -7.94
C TRP A 384 -13.87 28.74 -8.04
N SER A 385 -12.93 29.43 -8.69
CA SER A 385 -12.72 30.88 -8.53
C SER A 385 -13.59 31.81 -9.39
N ASP A 386 -14.64 31.30 -10.03
CA ASP A 386 -15.48 32.10 -10.94
C ASP A 386 -16.75 32.66 -10.28
N THR A 387 -17.10 32.20 -9.07
CA THR A 387 -18.28 32.67 -8.33
C THR A 387 -17.94 32.98 -6.87
N ALA A 388 -18.58 34.01 -6.30
CA ALA A 388 -18.49 34.27 -4.87
C ALA A 388 -19.03 33.04 -4.11
N PRO A 389 -18.36 32.57 -3.04
CA PRO A 389 -18.78 31.35 -2.36
C PRO A 389 -20.20 31.51 -1.80
N ALA A 390 -21.13 30.69 -2.29
CA ALA A 390 -22.54 30.72 -1.87
C ALA A 390 -22.72 30.40 -0.37
N HIS A 391 -21.79 29.63 0.20
CA HIS A 391 -21.78 29.23 1.60
C HIS A 391 -20.38 29.41 2.21
N PRO A 392 -20.29 29.83 3.50
CA PRO A 392 -19.04 29.84 4.23
C PRO A 392 -18.49 28.41 4.36
N LEU A 393 -17.17 28.27 4.39
CA LEU A 393 -16.50 26.99 4.57
C LEU A 393 -16.92 26.34 5.90
N PRO A 394 -17.34 25.06 5.89
CA PRO A 394 -17.61 24.33 7.11
C PRO A 394 -16.39 24.33 8.04
N THR A 395 -16.62 24.51 9.34
CA THR A 395 -15.53 24.55 10.34
C THR A 395 -14.72 23.26 10.38
N ALA A 396 -15.36 22.11 10.11
CA ALA A 396 -14.70 20.82 10.02
C ALA A 396 -13.66 20.73 8.88
N TRP A 397 -13.75 21.60 7.88
CA TRP A 397 -12.86 21.60 6.71
C TRP A 397 -11.69 22.58 6.86
N ALA A 398 -11.67 23.39 7.92
CA ALA A 398 -10.70 24.47 8.10
C ALA A 398 -9.23 24.01 8.15
N ALA A 399 -8.99 22.77 8.59
CA ALA A 399 -7.64 22.19 8.67
C ALA A 399 -7.12 21.59 7.35
N ALA A 400 -7.99 21.44 6.35
CA ALA A 400 -7.63 20.79 5.09
C ALA A 400 -6.92 21.75 4.11
N PRO A 401 -5.95 21.27 3.32
CA PRO A 401 -5.30 22.07 2.28
C PRO A 401 -6.31 22.53 1.23
N GLN A 402 -6.26 23.82 0.89
CA GLN A 402 -7.15 24.45 -0.08
C GLN A 402 -6.42 24.68 -1.42
N ARG A 403 -7.12 24.45 -2.53
CA ARG A 403 -6.64 24.74 -3.88
C ARG A 403 -7.69 25.50 -4.67
N ALA A 404 -7.30 26.65 -5.22
CA ALA A 404 -8.12 27.40 -6.16
C ALA A 404 -7.93 26.81 -7.56
N LEU A 405 -9.04 26.53 -8.25
CA LEU A 405 -9.06 25.98 -9.61
C LEU A 405 -10.04 26.75 -10.49
N ARG A 406 -9.81 26.74 -11.81
CA ARG A 406 -10.75 27.28 -12.80
C ARG A 406 -11.33 26.12 -13.60
N TRP A 407 -12.63 26.18 -13.88
CA TRP A 407 -13.33 25.07 -14.55
C TRP A 407 -12.75 24.76 -15.94
N GLU A 408 -12.27 25.79 -16.64
CA GLU A 408 -11.58 25.68 -17.93
C GLU A 408 -10.26 24.89 -17.89
N ASP A 409 -9.61 24.78 -16.73
CA ASP A 409 -8.31 24.10 -16.63
C ASP A 409 -8.44 22.57 -16.51
N CYS A 410 -9.59 22.06 -16.06
CA CYS A 410 -9.75 20.62 -15.77
C CYS A 410 -11.16 20.05 -15.88
N GLY A 411 -12.21 20.87 -15.93
CA GLY A 411 -13.62 20.43 -15.91
C GLY A 411 -14.31 20.44 -17.28
N GLU A 412 -13.93 21.34 -18.19
CA GLU A 412 -14.59 21.54 -19.48
C GLU A 412 -14.53 20.33 -20.43
N SER A 413 -13.49 19.50 -20.30
CA SER A 413 -13.34 18.28 -21.09
C SER A 413 -12.75 17.15 -20.28
N TRP A 414 -13.17 15.92 -20.62
CA TRP A 414 -12.58 14.71 -20.07
C TRP A 414 -11.06 14.62 -20.36
N VAL A 415 -10.58 15.29 -21.42
CA VAL A 415 -9.14 15.34 -21.78
C VAL A 415 -8.33 16.17 -20.78
N LEU A 416 -8.97 17.10 -20.05
CA LEU A 416 -8.34 17.98 -19.07
C LEU A 416 -8.43 17.44 -17.63
N GLU A 417 -9.28 16.43 -17.38
CA GLU A 417 -9.43 15.78 -16.07
C GLU A 417 -8.12 15.35 -15.41
N PRO A 418 -7.09 14.88 -16.13
CA PRO A 418 -5.80 14.55 -15.51
C PRO A 418 -5.19 15.70 -14.69
N ALA A 419 -5.42 16.96 -15.09
CA ALA A 419 -4.93 18.13 -14.37
C ALA A 419 -5.57 18.27 -12.97
N LEU A 420 -6.83 17.81 -12.79
CA LEU A 420 -7.47 17.77 -11.47
C LEU A 420 -6.68 16.86 -10.51
N PHE A 421 -6.30 15.67 -10.99
CA PHE A 421 -5.53 14.72 -10.19
C PHE A 421 -4.12 15.24 -9.88
N ASP A 422 -3.50 15.97 -10.80
CA ASP A 422 -2.19 16.58 -10.58
C ASP A 422 -2.24 17.66 -9.50
N GLN A 423 -3.30 18.47 -9.48
CA GLN A 423 -3.54 19.47 -8.42
C GLN A 423 -3.82 18.83 -7.07
N LEU A 424 -4.62 17.75 -7.05
CA LEU A 424 -4.86 16.97 -5.83
C LEU A 424 -3.58 16.29 -5.34
N ALA A 425 -2.73 15.77 -6.22
CA ALA A 425 -1.47 15.14 -5.86
C ALA A 425 -0.49 16.15 -5.24
N ALA A 426 -0.48 17.39 -5.75
CA ALA A 426 0.29 18.48 -5.18
C ALA A 426 -0.25 18.95 -3.82
N ALA A 427 -1.56 18.81 -3.57
CA ALA A 427 -2.17 19.12 -2.27
C ALA A 427 -2.01 17.99 -1.24
N LEU A 428 -1.93 16.74 -1.71
CA LEU A 428 -1.89 15.53 -0.87
C LEU A 428 -0.68 14.64 -1.22
N PRO A 429 0.56 15.04 -0.88
CA PRO A 429 1.77 14.28 -1.24
C PRO A 429 1.77 12.84 -0.69
N GLN A 430 1.18 12.64 0.50
CA GLN A 430 1.10 11.33 1.15
C GLN A 430 0.20 10.35 0.38
N SER A 431 -0.80 10.87 -0.33
CA SER A 431 -1.78 10.11 -1.11
C SER A 431 -1.47 10.08 -2.61
N HIS A 432 -0.28 10.53 -3.02
CA HIS A 432 0.12 10.62 -4.44
C HIS A 432 -0.07 9.29 -5.19
N HIS A 433 0.27 8.16 -4.57
CA HIS A 433 0.12 6.84 -5.19
C HIS A 433 -1.34 6.43 -5.40
N VAL A 434 -2.25 6.80 -4.47
CA VAL A 434 -3.70 6.58 -4.61
C VAL A 434 -4.24 7.43 -5.74
N LEU A 435 -3.87 8.72 -5.77
CA LEU A 435 -4.29 9.67 -6.80
C LEU A 435 -3.78 9.28 -8.18
N ALA A 436 -2.55 8.77 -8.30
CA ALA A 436 -2.01 8.25 -9.56
C ALA A 436 -2.82 7.05 -10.08
N ARG A 437 -3.27 6.14 -9.21
CA ARG A 437 -4.13 5.01 -9.60
C ARG A 437 -5.53 5.46 -9.99
N LEU A 438 -6.12 6.39 -9.23
CA LEU A 438 -7.43 6.98 -9.56
C LEU A 438 -7.38 7.69 -10.91
N ARG A 439 -6.32 8.48 -11.16
CA ARG A 439 -6.05 9.13 -12.44
C ARG A 439 -5.97 8.12 -13.57
N ALA A 440 -5.11 7.11 -13.46
CA ALA A 440 -4.94 6.09 -14.49
C ALA A 440 -6.24 5.32 -14.78
N ALA A 441 -7.03 5.01 -13.74
CA ALA A 441 -8.32 4.36 -13.90
C ALA A 441 -9.35 5.28 -14.60
N SER A 442 -9.38 6.57 -14.25
CA SER A 442 -10.23 7.57 -14.89
C SER A 442 -9.84 7.77 -16.37
N GLU A 443 -8.56 7.94 -16.67
CA GLU A 443 -8.04 8.05 -18.04
C GLU A 443 -8.38 6.81 -18.88
N ALA A 444 -8.15 5.61 -18.35
CA ALA A 444 -8.46 4.36 -19.04
C ALA A 444 -9.97 4.22 -19.35
N ARG A 445 -10.84 4.60 -18.40
CA ARG A 445 -12.30 4.61 -18.61
C ARG A 445 -12.71 5.61 -19.68
N ASN A 446 -12.17 6.82 -19.64
CA ASN A 446 -12.48 7.85 -20.63
C ASN A 446 -12.00 7.44 -22.03
N GLU A 447 -10.81 6.85 -22.14
CA GLU A 447 -10.31 6.33 -23.42
C GLU A 447 -11.18 5.17 -23.94
N GLN A 448 -11.61 4.27 -23.07
CA GLN A 448 -12.53 3.19 -23.44
C GLN A 448 -13.88 3.72 -23.95
N ARG A 449 -14.45 4.73 -23.28
CA ARG A 449 -15.69 5.40 -23.71
C ARG A 449 -15.50 6.15 -25.03
N PHE A 450 -14.36 6.78 -25.23
CA PHE A 450 -14.00 7.44 -26.49
C PHE A 450 -13.89 6.43 -27.63
N ASP A 451 -13.18 5.33 -27.42
CA ASP A 451 -13.03 4.26 -28.42
C ASP A 451 -14.37 3.63 -28.80
N ALA A 452 -15.24 3.37 -27.82
CA ALA A 452 -16.60 2.92 -28.07
C ALA A 452 -17.43 3.96 -28.85
N SER A 453 -17.23 5.25 -28.58
CA SER A 453 -17.87 6.33 -29.35
C SER A 453 -17.38 6.33 -30.81
N LEU A 454 -16.08 6.13 -31.06
CA LEU A 454 -15.51 6.03 -32.41
C LEU A 454 -16.12 4.86 -33.19
N VAL A 455 -16.34 3.71 -32.53
CA VAL A 455 -17.02 2.55 -33.15
C VAL A 455 -18.46 2.91 -33.53
N ALA A 456 -19.21 3.59 -32.65
CA ALA A 456 -20.57 4.02 -32.96
C ALA A 456 -20.62 5.01 -34.14
N LEU A 457 -19.67 5.95 -34.19
CA LEU A 457 -19.53 6.89 -35.32
C LEU A 457 -19.19 6.16 -36.62
N ALA A 458 -18.24 5.21 -36.60
CA ALA A 458 -17.88 4.42 -37.76
C ALA A 458 -19.06 3.58 -38.29
N GLN A 459 -19.85 2.98 -37.40
CA GLN A 459 -21.07 2.25 -37.75
C GLN A 459 -22.11 3.16 -38.39
N HIS A 460 -22.34 4.35 -37.82
CA HIS A 460 -23.25 5.34 -38.38
C HIS A 460 -22.82 5.78 -39.78
N LEU A 461 -21.54 6.12 -39.96
CA LEU A 461 -21.00 6.53 -41.26
C LEU A 461 -21.15 5.45 -42.33
N ARG A 462 -20.93 4.19 -41.98
CA ARG A 462 -21.13 3.06 -42.90
C ARG A 462 -22.60 2.85 -43.22
N ALA A 463 -23.50 3.00 -42.25
CA ALA A 463 -24.93 2.96 -42.52
C ALA A 463 -25.33 4.06 -43.50
N CYS A 464 -24.79 5.29 -43.34
CA CYS A 464 -25.01 6.38 -44.28
C CYS A 464 -24.45 6.10 -45.68
N THR A 465 -23.28 5.44 -45.82
CA THR A 465 -22.78 5.00 -47.15
C THR A 465 -23.73 4.01 -47.82
N ALA A 466 -24.30 3.07 -47.05
CA ALA A 466 -25.19 2.04 -47.60
C ALA A 466 -26.49 2.63 -48.15
N LEU A 467 -27.02 3.69 -47.53
CA LEU A 467 -28.19 4.43 -48.01
C LEU A 467 -28.00 5.04 -49.40
N GLY A 468 -26.77 5.46 -49.75
CA GLY A 468 -26.46 6.01 -51.07
C GLY A 468 -26.34 4.96 -52.18
N THR A 469 -26.23 3.69 -51.82
CA THR A 469 -26.10 2.57 -52.77
C THR A 469 -27.36 1.72 -52.92
N ALA A 470 -28.27 1.79 -51.94
CA ALA A 470 -29.56 1.12 -51.98
C ALA A 470 -30.59 1.96 -52.76
N ASP A 471 -31.74 1.37 -53.11
CA ASP A 471 -32.90 2.07 -53.69
C ASP A 471 -33.97 2.25 -52.58
N PRO A 472 -33.77 3.18 -51.62
CA PRO A 472 -34.60 3.31 -50.42
C PRO A 472 -35.99 3.86 -50.74
N VAL A 473 -37.01 3.32 -50.07
CA VAL A 473 -38.41 3.78 -50.19
C VAL A 473 -38.60 5.15 -49.52
N ASP A 474 -37.90 5.43 -48.42
CA ASP A 474 -37.87 6.74 -47.74
C ASP A 474 -36.48 7.04 -47.12
N PRO A 475 -35.54 7.62 -47.90
CA PRO A 475 -34.17 7.88 -47.44
C PRO A 475 -34.08 8.87 -46.27
N ALA A 476 -35.10 9.72 -46.07
CA ALA A 476 -35.12 10.68 -44.98
C ALA A 476 -35.47 10.02 -43.65
N ALA A 477 -36.45 9.10 -43.65
CA ALA A 477 -36.80 8.31 -42.48
C ALA A 477 -35.66 7.37 -42.06
N ASP A 478 -35.02 6.71 -43.02
CA ASP A 478 -33.90 5.78 -42.75
C ASP A 478 -32.68 6.51 -42.17
N TYR A 479 -32.32 7.68 -42.72
CA TYR A 479 -31.26 8.50 -42.15
C TYR A 479 -31.61 8.98 -40.74
N ALA A 480 -32.85 9.45 -40.51
CA ALA A 480 -33.30 9.87 -39.19
C ALA A 480 -33.22 8.74 -38.17
N HIS A 481 -33.53 7.50 -38.58
CA HIS A 481 -33.37 6.31 -37.75
C HIS A 481 -31.91 6.08 -37.37
N HIS A 482 -30.98 6.07 -38.32
CA HIS A 482 -29.55 5.90 -38.04
C HIS A 482 -28.95 7.01 -37.16
N VAL A 483 -29.46 8.24 -37.30
CA VAL A 483 -29.12 9.34 -36.39
C VAL A 483 -29.59 9.04 -34.97
N GLN A 484 -30.85 8.62 -34.79
CA GLN A 484 -31.39 8.27 -33.47
C GLN A 484 -30.62 7.11 -32.84
N THR A 485 -30.19 6.11 -33.63
CA THR A 485 -29.36 5.00 -33.15
C THR A 485 -28.00 5.50 -32.63
N LEU A 486 -27.32 6.37 -33.38
CA LEU A 486 -26.04 6.96 -32.96
C LEU A 486 -26.22 7.76 -31.66
N ASP A 487 -27.24 8.59 -31.63
CA ASP A 487 -27.59 9.44 -30.48
C ASP A 487 -27.85 8.61 -29.23
N ALA A 488 -28.61 7.52 -29.34
CA ALA A 488 -28.87 6.58 -28.26
C ALA A 488 -27.59 5.87 -27.79
N ALA A 489 -26.73 5.44 -28.72
CA ALA A 489 -25.46 4.79 -28.40
C ALA A 489 -24.51 5.73 -27.65
N LEU A 490 -24.34 6.97 -28.13
CA LEU A 490 -23.50 7.98 -27.47
C LEU A 490 -24.04 8.35 -26.09
N ARG A 491 -25.36 8.53 -25.97
CA ARG A 491 -26.01 8.81 -24.69
C ARG A 491 -25.83 7.68 -23.67
N ALA A 492 -25.94 6.43 -24.09
CA ALA A 492 -25.67 5.28 -23.25
C ALA A 492 -24.21 5.22 -22.75
N LEU A 493 -23.24 5.57 -23.60
CA LEU A 493 -21.81 5.59 -23.24
C LEU A 493 -21.45 6.71 -22.25
N HIS A 494 -22.09 7.87 -22.36
CA HIS A 494 -21.78 9.06 -21.54
C HIS A 494 -22.76 9.30 -20.39
N GLY A 495 -23.62 8.32 -20.07
CA GLY A 495 -24.51 8.36 -18.89
C GLY A 495 -25.73 9.29 -19.03
N ASN A 496 -26.04 9.73 -20.25
CA ASN A 496 -27.14 10.63 -20.58
C ASN A 496 -28.36 9.83 -21.07
N LEU A 497 -28.93 8.95 -20.24
CA LEU A 497 -30.04 8.07 -20.65
C LEU A 497 -31.21 8.85 -21.30
N PRO A 498 -31.80 8.37 -22.41
CA PRO A 498 -33.00 8.97 -22.98
C PRO A 498 -34.17 8.83 -21.99
N ALA A 499 -34.99 9.87 -21.88
CA ALA A 499 -36.31 9.74 -21.26
C ALA A 499 -37.06 8.59 -21.95
N HIS A 500 -37.58 7.64 -21.16
CA HIS A 500 -38.27 6.46 -21.69
C HIS A 500 -39.40 6.84 -22.66
N PRO A 501 -39.60 6.08 -23.76
CA PRO A 501 -40.84 6.16 -24.52
C PRO A 501 -41.91 5.41 -23.73
N GLN A 502 -42.61 6.10 -22.83
CA GLN A 502 -43.83 5.53 -22.26
C GLN A 502 -45.02 5.79 -23.19
N ALA A 503 -45.60 4.66 -23.59
CA ALA A 503 -46.85 4.53 -24.30
C ALA A 503 -47.99 5.34 -23.66
N THR A 504 -48.80 5.93 -24.53
CA THR A 504 -50.25 6.11 -24.43
C THR A 504 -50.89 5.59 -23.13
N THR A 505 -51.22 6.47 -22.19
CA THR A 505 -52.53 6.55 -21.47
C THR A 505 -52.47 7.60 -20.35
N ALA A 506 -52.94 8.82 -20.63
CA ALA A 506 -53.63 9.67 -19.64
C ALA A 506 -54.30 10.86 -20.35
N ALA A 507 -55.57 11.07 -20.05
CA ALA A 507 -56.43 12.14 -20.57
C ALA A 507 -56.02 13.54 -20.04
N PRO A 508 -56.54 14.64 -20.64
CA PRO A 508 -55.88 15.94 -20.67
C PRO A 508 -56.29 16.84 -19.51
N ASN A 509 -55.33 17.60 -18.96
CA ASN A 509 -55.65 18.88 -18.33
C ASN A 509 -55.31 20.02 -19.29
N ARG A 510 -56.34 20.79 -19.60
CA ARG A 510 -56.41 21.88 -20.58
C ARG A 510 -55.42 23.01 -20.27
N LEU A 511 -54.88 23.62 -21.33
CA LEU A 511 -54.70 25.07 -21.52
C LEU A 511 -54.31 25.34 -23.00
N PRO A 512 -54.54 26.55 -23.54
CA PRO A 512 -55.57 26.87 -24.51
C PRO A 512 -55.24 26.57 -25.98
N ALA A 513 -56.31 26.34 -26.74
CA ALA A 513 -56.30 26.07 -28.18
C ALA A 513 -55.68 27.21 -28.99
N LEU A 514 -54.64 26.90 -29.77
CA LEU A 514 -54.22 27.70 -30.91
C LEU A 514 -54.84 27.09 -32.17
N ARG A 515 -55.55 27.94 -32.91
CA ARG A 515 -56.35 27.61 -34.09
C ARG A 515 -55.60 26.70 -35.06
N ARG A 516 -56.23 25.57 -35.36
CA ARG A 516 -55.99 24.75 -36.55
C ARG A 516 -56.19 25.67 -37.77
N THR A 517 -55.10 25.96 -38.47
CA THR A 517 -55.15 26.39 -39.87
C THR A 517 -54.60 25.25 -40.70
N ASP A 518 -55.30 25.02 -41.80
CA ASP A 518 -55.26 23.83 -42.63
C ASP A 518 -53.93 23.60 -43.36
N ASN A 519 -53.68 22.33 -43.69
CA ASN A 519 -52.82 21.84 -44.78
C ASN A 519 -51.69 22.77 -45.23
N THR A 520 -50.65 22.91 -44.41
CA THR A 520 -49.30 23.07 -44.95
C THR A 520 -48.63 21.72 -44.87
N THR A 521 -48.63 21.01 -46.00
CA THR A 521 -47.49 20.15 -46.35
C THR A 521 -46.24 20.93 -45.97
N LEU A 522 -45.50 20.45 -44.95
CA LEU A 522 -44.15 20.93 -44.67
C LEU A 522 -43.46 20.96 -46.03
N ALA A 523 -43.05 22.14 -46.49
CA ALA A 523 -42.37 22.31 -47.76
C ALA A 523 -41.00 21.63 -47.67
N VAL A 524 -41.02 20.31 -47.81
CA VAL A 524 -39.88 19.40 -47.88
C VAL A 524 -39.07 19.85 -49.10
N GLY A 525 -37.94 20.51 -48.84
CA GLY A 525 -37.03 21.02 -49.88
C GLY A 525 -36.74 22.53 -49.89
N THR A 526 -37.36 23.34 -49.03
CA THR A 526 -37.09 24.79 -48.93
C THR A 526 -36.33 25.18 -47.65
N SER A 527 -35.81 26.42 -47.55
CA SER A 527 -35.16 26.96 -46.34
C SER A 527 -36.03 26.86 -45.07
N ALA A 528 -37.36 26.78 -45.24
CA ALA A 528 -38.31 26.49 -44.17
C ALA A 528 -38.11 25.09 -43.55
N GLY A 529 -37.62 24.10 -44.30
CA GLY A 529 -37.29 22.76 -43.80
C GLY A 529 -36.07 22.74 -42.89
N ALA A 530 -35.05 23.55 -43.17
CA ALA A 530 -33.89 23.70 -42.30
C ALA A 530 -34.26 24.41 -40.99
N ALA A 531 -35.11 25.44 -41.06
CA ALA A 531 -35.67 26.11 -39.88
C ALA A 531 -36.57 25.16 -39.06
N ALA A 532 -37.37 24.32 -39.72
CA ALA A 532 -38.20 23.30 -39.06
C ALA A 532 -37.35 22.19 -38.40
N GLY A 533 -36.25 21.78 -39.04
CA GLY A 533 -35.28 20.84 -38.48
C GLY A 533 -34.56 21.41 -37.26
N ALA A 534 -34.03 22.63 -37.35
CA ALA A 534 -33.43 23.33 -36.22
C ALA A 534 -34.43 23.53 -35.08
N ALA A 535 -35.68 23.90 -35.36
CA ALA A 535 -36.73 24.00 -34.36
C ALA A 535 -37.10 22.65 -33.71
N ALA A 536 -37.11 21.56 -34.49
CA ALA A 536 -37.32 20.21 -33.96
C ALA A 536 -36.15 19.75 -33.08
N GLY A 537 -34.91 20.06 -33.49
CA GLY A 537 -33.71 19.82 -32.70
C GLY A 537 -33.68 20.64 -31.41
N ALA A 538 -34.07 21.92 -31.46
CA ALA A 538 -34.23 22.78 -30.30
C ALA A 538 -35.27 22.22 -29.32
N LYS A 539 -36.40 21.70 -29.82
CA LYS A 539 -37.41 21.02 -29.00
C LYS A 539 -36.88 19.76 -28.33
N ALA A 540 -36.10 18.94 -29.05
CA ALA A 540 -35.46 17.76 -28.46
C ALA A 540 -34.42 18.15 -27.40
N GLY A 541 -33.67 19.22 -27.66
CA GLY A 541 -32.75 19.84 -26.71
C GLY A 541 -33.43 20.36 -25.44
N ALA A 542 -34.58 21.02 -25.59
CA ALA A 542 -35.39 21.52 -24.47
C ALA A 542 -35.94 20.38 -23.61
N LEU A 543 -36.28 19.23 -24.20
CA LEU A 543 -36.69 18.04 -23.43
C LEU A 543 -35.54 17.45 -22.61
N ILE A 544 -34.29 17.60 -23.07
CA ILE A 544 -33.10 17.23 -22.30
C ILE A 544 -32.87 18.24 -21.16
N ASP A 545 -33.05 19.53 -21.44
CA ASP A 545 -33.00 20.57 -20.41
C ASP A 545 -34.03 20.30 -19.29
N ILE A 546 -35.23 19.83 -19.65
CA ILE A 546 -36.27 19.44 -18.68
C ILE A 546 -35.93 18.11 -17.99
N GLY A 547 -35.42 17.12 -18.73
CA GLY A 547 -35.08 15.78 -18.22
C GLY A 547 -33.92 15.78 -17.22
N THR A 548 -33.05 16.79 -17.27
CA THR A 548 -31.99 17.03 -16.29
C THR A 548 -32.45 17.92 -15.13
N GLY A 549 -33.75 18.24 -15.03
CA GLY A 549 -34.31 19.10 -13.98
C GLY A 549 -34.08 20.60 -14.19
N GLY A 550 -33.81 21.03 -15.42
CA GLY A 550 -33.51 22.44 -15.76
C GLY A 550 -32.04 22.83 -15.57
N LEU A 551 -31.17 21.90 -15.15
CA LEU A 551 -29.79 22.17 -14.76
C LEU A 551 -28.89 22.62 -15.92
N THR A 552 -29.25 22.32 -17.16
CA THR A 552 -28.50 22.74 -18.36
C THR A 552 -28.94 24.11 -18.90
N LEU A 553 -29.93 24.78 -18.28
CA LEU A 553 -30.35 26.18 -18.53
C LEU A 553 -30.43 26.59 -20.02
N GLY A 554 -30.89 25.70 -20.90
CA GLY A 554 -31.05 25.98 -22.34
C GLY A 554 -29.88 25.57 -23.23
N ALA A 555 -28.77 25.08 -22.66
CA ALA A 555 -27.65 24.53 -23.42
C ALA A 555 -28.09 23.34 -24.28
N GLY A 556 -28.99 22.50 -23.77
CA GLY A 556 -29.59 21.40 -24.52
C GLY A 556 -30.35 21.91 -25.74
N THR A 557 -31.16 22.95 -25.58
CA THR A 557 -31.94 23.61 -26.65
C THR A 557 -31.03 24.19 -27.75
N ALA A 558 -29.99 24.93 -27.37
CA ALA A 558 -29.00 25.49 -28.29
C ALA A 558 -28.24 24.42 -29.08
N LEU A 559 -27.68 23.44 -28.37
CA LEU A 559 -26.94 22.33 -28.97
C LEU A 559 -27.86 21.44 -29.82
N GLY A 560 -29.12 21.26 -29.40
CA GLY A 560 -30.15 20.55 -30.13
C GLY A 560 -30.53 21.24 -31.44
N ALA A 561 -30.61 22.57 -31.46
CA ALA A 561 -30.88 23.35 -32.67
C ALA A 561 -29.83 23.13 -33.76
N LEU A 562 -28.55 23.05 -33.37
CA LEU A 562 -27.44 22.73 -34.28
C LEU A 562 -27.53 21.31 -34.86
N LEU A 563 -28.01 20.34 -34.08
CA LEU A 563 -28.16 18.95 -34.53
C LEU A 563 -29.38 18.73 -35.44
N GLY A 564 -30.44 19.53 -35.26
CA GLY A 564 -31.73 19.37 -35.94
C GLY A 564 -31.76 19.76 -37.41
N GLY A 565 -30.86 20.63 -37.87
CA GLY A 565 -30.82 21.10 -39.27
C GLY A 565 -30.44 20.04 -40.32
N THR A 566 -29.99 18.86 -39.88
CA THR A 566 -29.35 17.83 -40.75
C THR A 566 -30.34 16.96 -41.54
N THR A 567 -31.58 16.79 -41.07
CA THR A 567 -32.58 15.91 -41.75
C THR A 567 -33.19 16.57 -42.98
N ALA A 568 -33.31 17.90 -43.01
CA ALA A 568 -33.82 18.64 -44.16
C ALA A 568 -32.82 18.69 -45.34
N TRP A 569 -31.52 18.59 -45.03
CA TRP A 569 -30.45 18.54 -46.03
C TRP A 569 -30.45 17.22 -46.82
N VAL A 570 -30.73 16.10 -46.14
CA VAL A 570 -30.75 14.73 -46.68
C VAL A 570 -31.65 14.59 -47.91
N VAL A 571 -32.86 15.15 -47.88
CA VAL A 571 -33.81 15.08 -49.00
C VAL A 571 -33.27 15.78 -50.26
N ARG A 572 -32.51 16.88 -50.09
CA ARG A 572 -31.94 17.64 -51.21
C ARG A 572 -30.68 16.99 -51.76
N ALA A 573 -29.89 16.34 -50.91
CA ALA A 573 -28.63 15.73 -51.29
C ALA A 573 -28.84 14.43 -52.11
N PHE A 574 -29.80 13.59 -51.71
CA PHE A 574 -30.13 12.35 -52.45
C PHE A 574 -30.79 12.59 -53.82
N GLN A 575 -31.19 13.82 -54.14
CA GLN A 575 -31.73 14.19 -55.46
C GLN A 575 -30.64 14.55 -56.49
N LYS A 576 -29.39 14.76 -56.07
CA LYS A 576 -28.27 15.08 -56.97
C LYS A 576 -27.50 13.82 -57.37
N LYS A 577 -27.35 13.60 -58.68
CA LYS A 577 -26.71 12.41 -59.27
C LYS A 577 -25.21 12.21 -58.94
N ASP A 578 -24.52 13.22 -58.41
CA ASP A 578 -23.08 13.19 -58.07
C ASP A 578 -22.77 13.59 -56.60
N ALA A 579 -23.74 13.49 -55.68
CA ALA A 579 -23.62 14.03 -54.31
C ALA A 579 -23.06 13.06 -53.25
N GLU A 580 -22.59 11.86 -53.61
CA GLU A 580 -22.17 10.83 -52.64
C GLU A 580 -21.07 11.33 -51.68
N GLN A 581 -20.05 12.03 -52.19
CA GLN A 581 -18.97 12.59 -51.37
C GLN A 581 -19.45 13.72 -50.44
N ASP A 582 -20.38 14.56 -50.92
CA ASP A 582 -20.98 15.64 -50.11
C ASP A 582 -21.83 15.07 -48.97
N VAL A 583 -22.53 13.96 -49.21
CA VAL A 583 -23.32 13.22 -48.20
C VAL A 583 -22.45 12.62 -47.12
N LEU A 584 -21.34 11.98 -47.49
CA LEU A 584 -20.41 11.40 -46.51
C LEU A 584 -19.72 12.47 -45.68
N ARG A 585 -19.32 13.57 -46.30
CA ARG A 585 -18.74 14.71 -45.60
C ARG A 585 -19.73 15.30 -44.59
N HIS A 586 -20.96 15.57 -45.00
CA HIS A 586 -21.97 16.13 -44.10
C HIS A 586 -22.34 15.16 -42.97
N ALA A 587 -22.47 13.86 -43.26
CA ALA A 587 -22.71 12.84 -42.23
C ALA A 587 -21.56 12.75 -41.23
N ALA A 588 -20.30 12.87 -41.68
CA ALA A 588 -19.13 12.92 -40.81
C ALA A 588 -19.08 14.18 -39.95
N GLU A 589 -19.38 15.35 -40.52
CA GLU A 589 -19.49 16.60 -39.77
C GLU A 589 -20.59 16.52 -38.70
N ALA A 590 -21.77 16.01 -39.06
CA ALA A 590 -22.88 15.84 -38.14
C ALA A 590 -22.57 14.82 -37.03
N ALA A 591 -21.98 13.67 -37.35
CA ALA A 591 -21.65 12.63 -36.38
C ALA A 591 -20.55 13.08 -35.40
N CYS A 592 -19.51 13.77 -35.89
CA CYS A 592 -18.45 14.33 -35.03
C CYS A 592 -19.01 15.41 -34.10
N THR A 593 -19.88 16.28 -34.61
CA THR A 593 -20.55 17.31 -33.80
C THR A 593 -21.42 16.68 -32.71
N ARG A 594 -22.21 15.63 -33.03
CA ARG A 594 -23.02 14.89 -32.04
C ARG A 594 -22.17 14.31 -30.91
N TYR A 595 -21.02 13.73 -31.24
CA TYR A 595 -20.10 13.23 -30.21
C TYR A 595 -19.64 14.36 -29.28
N LEU A 596 -19.16 15.48 -29.84
CA LEU A 596 -18.66 16.61 -29.03
C LEU A 596 -19.74 17.13 -28.08
N VAL A 597 -20.95 17.34 -28.62
CA VAL A 597 -22.13 17.76 -27.86
C VAL A 597 -22.47 16.77 -26.75
N ILE A 598 -22.74 15.50 -27.08
CA ILE A 598 -23.25 14.52 -26.10
C ILE A 598 -22.20 14.20 -25.03
N ALA A 599 -20.91 14.15 -25.38
CA ALA A 599 -19.83 13.84 -24.44
C ALA A 599 -19.49 15.01 -23.50
N HIS A 600 -19.81 16.25 -23.87
CA HIS A 600 -19.37 17.45 -23.13
C HIS A 600 -20.51 18.34 -22.63
N GLN A 601 -21.76 18.15 -23.07
CA GLN A 601 -22.89 19.02 -22.71
C GLN A 601 -23.07 19.22 -21.19
N ALA A 602 -22.80 18.18 -20.38
CA ALA A 602 -22.91 18.25 -18.91
C ALA A 602 -21.79 19.08 -18.25
N ARG A 603 -20.75 19.43 -19.02
CA ARG A 603 -19.56 20.17 -18.56
C ARG A 603 -19.58 21.64 -18.97
N VAL A 604 -20.48 22.02 -19.87
CA VAL A 604 -20.52 23.35 -20.47
C VAL A 604 -21.51 24.23 -19.72
N ARG A 605 -21.08 25.44 -19.36
CA ARG A 605 -21.98 26.44 -18.77
C ARG A 605 -22.98 26.89 -19.82
N ALA A 606 -24.22 27.13 -19.41
CA ALA A 606 -25.28 27.49 -20.35
C ALA A 606 -25.01 28.77 -21.14
N GLN A 607 -24.36 29.75 -20.51
CA GLN A 607 -23.95 31.01 -21.17
C GLN A 607 -22.89 30.81 -22.26
N ASP A 608 -22.07 29.76 -22.16
CA ASP A 608 -20.95 29.48 -23.07
C ASP A 608 -21.34 28.47 -24.17
N ALA A 609 -22.50 27.84 -24.03
CA ALA A 609 -22.97 26.76 -24.90
C ALA A 609 -23.10 27.20 -26.37
N ASP A 610 -23.72 28.36 -26.63
CA ASP A 610 -23.89 28.87 -28.00
C ASP A 610 -22.54 29.15 -28.67
N ALA A 611 -21.64 29.85 -27.97
CA ALA A 611 -20.32 30.20 -28.50
C ALA A 611 -19.45 28.96 -28.76
N LEU A 612 -19.49 27.99 -27.84
CA LEU A 612 -18.76 26.74 -27.98
C LEU A 612 -19.29 25.89 -29.13
N ALA A 613 -20.61 25.86 -29.31
CA ALA A 613 -21.23 25.07 -30.35
C ALA A 613 -20.94 25.61 -31.76
N HIS A 614 -20.90 26.95 -31.93
CA HIS A 614 -20.43 27.58 -33.16
C HIS A 614 -18.95 27.25 -33.44
N ARG A 615 -18.12 27.27 -32.39
CA ARG A 615 -16.69 26.93 -32.49
C ARG A 615 -16.48 25.47 -32.90
N TRP A 616 -17.17 24.52 -32.25
CA TRP A 616 -17.12 23.11 -32.59
C TRP A 616 -17.60 22.86 -34.01
N HIS A 617 -18.69 23.52 -34.44
CA HIS A 617 -19.17 23.38 -35.82
C HIS A 617 -18.09 23.83 -36.82
N ALA A 618 -17.47 24.99 -36.61
CA ALA A 618 -16.39 25.49 -37.47
C ALA A 618 -15.16 24.56 -37.48
N GLU A 619 -14.72 24.09 -36.31
CA GLU A 619 -13.57 23.19 -36.18
C GLU A 619 -13.84 21.82 -36.82
N VAL A 620 -15.05 21.27 -36.65
CA VAL A 620 -15.48 20.01 -37.26
C VAL A 620 -15.51 20.15 -38.77
N THR A 621 -16.19 21.16 -39.31
CA THR A 621 -16.26 21.39 -40.77
C THR A 621 -14.87 21.57 -41.38
N GLY A 622 -13.99 22.36 -40.73
CA GLY A 622 -12.61 22.54 -41.19
C GLY A 622 -11.78 21.24 -41.15
N THR A 623 -11.91 20.44 -40.09
CA THR A 623 -11.10 19.21 -39.91
C THR A 623 -11.59 18.07 -40.79
N VAL A 624 -12.91 17.91 -40.93
CA VAL A 624 -13.51 16.91 -41.81
C VAL A 624 -13.23 17.24 -43.27
N ALA A 625 -13.24 18.52 -43.65
CA ALA A 625 -12.81 18.95 -44.99
C ALA A 625 -11.36 18.53 -45.29
N ALA A 626 -10.45 18.76 -44.33
CA ALA A 626 -9.04 18.44 -44.48
C ALA A 626 -8.78 16.93 -44.65
N HIS A 627 -9.58 16.08 -44.01
CA HIS A 627 -9.45 14.61 -44.08
C HIS A 627 -10.48 13.97 -45.04
N GLY A 628 -11.19 14.75 -45.86
CA GLY A 628 -12.34 14.27 -46.63
C GLY A 628 -12.01 13.16 -47.64
N ALA A 629 -10.86 13.28 -48.32
CA ALA A 629 -10.38 12.27 -49.26
C ALA A 629 -10.01 10.96 -48.55
N GLU A 630 -9.35 11.04 -47.40
CA GLU A 630 -8.95 9.90 -46.57
C GLU A 630 -10.16 9.20 -45.95
N LEU A 631 -11.15 9.96 -45.48
CA LEU A 631 -12.41 9.45 -44.94
C LEU A 631 -13.18 8.67 -46.01
N THR A 632 -13.27 9.23 -47.22
CA THR A 632 -13.94 8.57 -48.34
C THR A 632 -13.21 7.29 -48.74
N ALA A 633 -11.88 7.31 -48.81
CA ALA A 633 -11.07 6.14 -49.11
C ALA A 633 -11.22 5.03 -48.05
N ALA A 634 -11.20 5.40 -46.76
CA ALA A 634 -11.38 4.46 -45.65
C ALA A 634 -12.79 3.84 -45.61
N LEU A 635 -13.83 4.60 -45.98
CA LEU A 635 -15.21 4.11 -46.05
C LEU A 635 -15.47 3.18 -47.25
N LYS A 636 -14.77 3.39 -48.37
CA LYS A 636 -14.89 2.56 -49.59
C LYS A 636 -14.01 1.30 -49.57
N ALA A 637 -13.11 1.16 -48.60
CA ALA A 637 -12.25 -0.01 -48.47
C ALA A 637 -13.05 -1.27 -48.09
N PRO A 638 -12.79 -2.43 -48.72
CA PRO A 638 -13.51 -3.68 -48.41
C PRO A 638 -13.21 -4.14 -46.98
N GLN A 639 -14.27 -4.39 -46.19
CA GLN A 639 -14.12 -4.90 -44.83
C GLN A 639 -13.56 -6.32 -44.84
N ALA A 640 -12.51 -6.56 -44.06
CA ALA A 640 -12.07 -7.92 -43.76
C ALA A 640 -13.19 -8.64 -43.00
N LYS A 641 -13.78 -9.68 -43.61
CA LYS A 641 -14.69 -10.59 -42.90
C LYS A 641 -13.95 -11.19 -41.71
N GLN A 642 -14.47 -11.00 -40.51
CA GLN A 642 -14.03 -11.73 -39.32
C GLN A 642 -14.39 -13.21 -39.50
N THR A 643 -13.44 -14.00 -39.99
CA THR A 643 -13.45 -15.46 -39.84
C THR A 643 -12.38 -15.86 -38.82
N THR A 644 -12.78 -16.77 -37.95
CA THR A 644 -12.08 -17.37 -36.78
C THR A 644 -10.62 -17.78 -37.06
N PRO A 645 -9.76 -17.90 -36.02
CA PRO A 645 -8.31 -17.88 -36.19
C PRO A 645 -7.76 -19.27 -36.57
N ALA A 646 -6.97 -19.32 -37.63
CA ALA A 646 -5.92 -20.30 -37.78
C ALA A 646 -4.70 -19.64 -38.47
N THR A 647 -3.64 -19.48 -37.68
CA THR A 647 -2.23 -19.51 -38.08
C THR A 647 -1.72 -18.42 -39.05
N GLN A 648 -1.12 -17.40 -38.43
CA GLN A 648 0.08 -16.62 -38.77
C GLN A 648 0.45 -16.29 -40.24
N THR A 649 0.87 -15.02 -40.37
CA THR A 649 1.69 -14.40 -41.43
C THR A 649 1.01 -14.02 -42.74
N ALA A 650 0.12 -13.03 -42.67
CA ALA A 650 -0.01 -11.97 -43.67
C ALA A 650 -0.66 -10.73 -43.02
N GLN A 651 0.00 -9.59 -43.08
CA GLN A 651 -0.49 -8.30 -42.58
C GLN A 651 -1.75 -7.89 -43.36
N VAL A 652 -2.91 -8.03 -42.72
CA VAL A 652 -4.20 -7.52 -43.24
C VAL A 652 -4.28 -6.03 -42.92
N PRO A 653 -4.73 -5.14 -43.83
CA PRO A 653 -4.98 -3.75 -43.48
C PRO A 653 -6.14 -3.71 -42.47
N ALA A 654 -5.84 -3.25 -41.26
CA ALA A 654 -6.82 -2.97 -40.22
C ALA A 654 -7.77 -1.87 -40.70
N ASP A 655 -9.01 -1.89 -40.19
CA ASP A 655 -10.04 -0.85 -40.35
C ASP A 655 -9.45 0.57 -40.25
N ALA A 656 -9.17 1.20 -41.41
CA ALA A 656 -8.49 2.49 -41.49
C ALA A 656 -9.36 3.67 -41.02
N LEU A 657 -10.67 3.45 -40.86
CA LEU A 657 -11.62 4.49 -40.48
C LEU A 657 -11.49 4.88 -38.99
N LEU A 658 -11.32 3.91 -38.10
CA LEU A 658 -11.16 4.16 -36.67
C LEU A 658 -9.94 5.02 -36.31
N PRO A 659 -8.71 4.74 -36.79
CA PRO A 659 -7.54 5.58 -36.50
C PRO A 659 -7.68 6.99 -37.11
N LEU A 660 -8.37 7.13 -38.24
CA LEU A 660 -8.65 8.43 -38.85
C LEU A 660 -9.64 9.25 -38.03
N LEU A 661 -10.79 8.67 -37.63
CA LEU A 661 -11.77 9.33 -36.76
C LEU A 661 -11.14 9.72 -35.41
N ARG A 662 -10.29 8.86 -34.85
CA ARG A 662 -9.52 9.18 -33.65
C ARG A 662 -8.66 10.42 -33.84
N THR A 663 -7.96 10.51 -34.97
CA THR A 663 -7.08 11.66 -35.30
C THR A 663 -7.88 12.94 -35.46
N VAL A 664 -9.01 12.89 -36.18
CA VAL A 664 -9.93 14.02 -36.39
C VAL A 664 -10.45 14.54 -35.05
N LEU A 665 -11.06 13.69 -34.23
CA LEU A 665 -11.68 14.11 -32.97
C LEU A 665 -10.67 14.52 -31.91
N ARG A 666 -9.54 13.80 -31.75
CA ARG A 666 -8.47 14.24 -30.83
C ARG A 666 -7.87 15.58 -31.28
N GLY A 667 -7.75 15.81 -32.58
CA GLY A 667 -7.28 17.08 -33.13
C GLY A 667 -8.21 18.24 -32.76
N ILE A 668 -9.53 18.03 -32.87
CA ILE A 668 -10.55 19.01 -32.47
C ILE A 668 -10.49 19.26 -30.96
N LEU A 669 -10.55 18.21 -30.14
CA LEU A 669 -10.49 18.35 -28.67
C LEU A 669 -9.25 19.13 -28.21
N LYS A 670 -8.08 18.86 -28.80
CA LYS A 670 -6.83 19.58 -28.46
C LYS A 670 -6.87 21.07 -28.80
N ARG A 671 -7.55 21.47 -29.88
CA ARG A 671 -7.65 22.88 -30.29
C ARG A 671 -8.75 23.61 -29.54
N SER A 672 -9.91 22.97 -29.40
CA SER A 672 -11.07 23.49 -28.68
C SER A 672 -10.74 23.82 -27.22
N PHE A 673 -9.83 23.07 -26.60
CA PHE A 673 -9.45 23.21 -25.19
C PHE A 673 -7.96 23.57 -24.99
N ALA A 674 -7.28 24.08 -26.02
CA ALA A 674 -5.96 24.68 -25.83
C ALA A 674 -6.11 25.95 -24.99
N PRO A 675 -5.25 26.20 -23.98
CA PRO A 675 -5.30 27.45 -23.23
C PRO A 675 -5.12 28.59 -24.22
N ALA A 676 -6.14 29.44 -24.35
CA ALA A 676 -6.04 30.68 -25.10
C ALA A 676 -4.89 31.47 -24.47
N ARG A 677 -3.73 31.53 -25.14
CA ARG A 677 -2.70 32.48 -24.75
C ARG A 677 -3.36 33.85 -24.74
N SER A 678 -3.23 34.52 -23.62
CA SER A 678 -3.66 35.89 -23.33
C SER A 678 -3.41 36.86 -24.51
N GLU A 679 -4.33 36.92 -25.46
CA GLU A 679 -4.47 38.00 -26.42
C GLU A 679 -5.69 38.83 -26.01
N ASN A 680 -5.62 39.47 -24.85
CA ASN A 680 -6.57 40.54 -24.51
C ASN A 680 -6.03 41.48 -23.42
N MET A 681 -4.74 41.84 -23.51
CA MET A 681 -4.14 42.88 -22.68
C MET A 681 -3.35 43.88 -23.52
N SER A 682 -3.96 44.37 -24.61
CA SER A 682 -3.59 45.63 -25.30
C SER A 682 -4.60 45.92 -26.41
N GLN A 683 -5.82 46.32 -26.05
CA GLN A 683 -6.68 47.17 -26.91
C GLN A 683 -7.96 47.53 -26.15
N LYS A 684 -7.81 48.33 -25.10
CA LYS A 684 -8.86 49.22 -24.56
C LYS A 684 -8.21 50.20 -23.58
N SER A 685 -7.43 51.11 -24.15
CA SER A 685 -7.14 52.41 -23.57
C SER A 685 -7.32 53.46 -24.66
N LEU A 686 -8.57 53.87 -24.85
CA LEU A 686 -8.96 55.21 -25.28
C LEU A 686 -10.11 55.63 -24.37
#